data_AF-A0A8K9V4M8-F1
#
_entry.id   AF-A0A8K9V4M8-F1
#
_cell.length_a   1.000
_cell.length_b   1.000
_cell.length_c   1.000
_cell.angle_alpha   90.00
_cell.angle_beta   90.00
_cell.angle_gamma   90.00
#
_symmetry.space_group_name_H-M   'P 1'
#
loop_
_entity.id
_entity.type
_entity.pdbx_description
1 polymer ?
#
loop_
_entity_poly.entity_id
_entity_poly.type
_entity_poly.pdbx_seq_one_letter_code
_entity_poly.pdbx_strand_id
1 'polypeptide(L)'
;MLEVFHITQSHRSLSTPHPSLSLCVRCEAEENHGCSLEPSPTKENVTNSPATPSTPSSAFADPGISSPRTMAPTNTNSLPSPYDTDCSRKLMTQIQRSVSQESLLDELEQELFSCQLPERGGGGRKGGPHVNGMQADQDGSPMVFEKCIQYKYVQQEKAIKRLLDENNKHQELVLGICSEKDTMREELKRRVETEKKHMGTMKKLEGRVEELLRELKESRDKLVYQDGAAKNALQQLHRETAYRLEQAGKKCEEARQEKEAMVMKYVRGEKEALDLRRDKEGLERRLREATKEVDRQALRGNSLAQEKGRLQQLHDAKEGEVSRLNRELENVKEGINSHLIKVKWAQNKLSSETEAHKETKVKLRETTAKLTQAKEETEQIRKNCQDMIRTYQESEEIKSNELDAKLRETKGELEKHKQEQTDQLEVQHNTDIHLHTVKCLEDERPRWEDELSKYREIINRQKAEIARQRDKLGEIHALEEQHQRDEHEMVSLREEVESVNVQICDLQLDVQGSREREAELLGFTEKLSSKNALLQSESNGLQAQLDRLGTNSMELQGRLDETQTALTERLRKEEALRQDEVEALQAERATLQMETAQLKTRVEEQRDELHTQKRKQAANIKDLTKQLILARKRLEQVENGGCDRDVSSMGSRSSSSGSLNARHGGSSMEERSLESQSGPTVVDSYPEVDKAVLVERIVRLQKSHARKQEKIEFMEDHIKQLVEEIRKKTKIIQSYVLREESGALSSEASDFNKAQFGRRGGIMASLYTSHPADSGLTLDLSLEINRKLQAVLEDTLLKNITLKTQLQHIKPHIILPKNNLQFLSTTGILAF
;
A
#
# COMPACT_ATOMS: atom_id res chain seq x y z
N MET A 1 58.09 70.07 15.68
CA MET A 1 56.79 70.14 16.39
C MET A 1 56.43 68.67 16.64
N LEU A 2 56.60 68.14 17.85
CA LEU A 2 55.81 68.40 19.07
C LEU A 2 54.37 67.86 18.90
N GLU A 3 53.84 66.92 19.69
CA GLU A 3 54.36 66.02 20.75
C GLU A 3 53.65 64.65 20.56
N VAL A 4 54.26 63.47 20.71
CA VAL A 4 54.74 62.81 21.94
C VAL A 4 53.67 62.66 23.02
N PHE A 5 53.12 61.44 23.18
CA PHE A 5 53.17 60.74 24.47
C PHE A 5 52.99 59.23 24.32
N HIS A 6 53.81 58.46 25.04
CA HIS A 6 53.80 56.99 25.14
C HIS A 6 53.71 56.63 26.62
N ILE A 7 53.06 55.52 26.98
CA ILE A 7 53.22 54.66 28.20
C ILE A 7 51.96 53.74 28.24
N THR A 8 51.96 52.40 28.10
CA THR A 8 52.79 51.25 28.51
C THR A 8 52.43 50.61 29.88
N GLN A 9 51.82 49.42 29.81
CA GLN A 9 51.81 48.32 30.83
C GLN A 9 51.05 48.62 32.15
N SER A 10 50.53 47.63 32.90
CA SER A 10 50.98 46.23 33.06
C SER A 10 49.87 45.21 33.44
N HIS A 11 50.26 43.93 33.41
CA HIS A 11 49.51 42.68 33.64
C HIS A 11 48.56 42.61 34.86
N ARG A 12 47.45 41.84 34.75
CA ARG A 12 47.41 40.42 35.24
C ARG A 12 46.14 39.58 34.93
N SER A 13 46.41 38.39 34.38
CA SER A 13 45.81 37.05 34.66
C SER A 13 44.31 36.69 34.45
N LEU A 14 44.14 35.69 33.58
CA LEU A 14 43.39 34.40 33.75
C LEU A 14 41.92 34.21 33.27
N SER A 15 41.67 32.94 32.90
CA SER A 15 40.39 32.21 32.69
C SER A 15 39.41 32.62 31.57
N THR A 16 39.56 31.94 30.42
CA THR A 16 38.52 31.15 29.71
C THR A 16 37.03 31.58 29.77
N PRO A 17 36.41 31.93 28.61
CA PRO A 17 34.95 32.12 28.50
C PRO A 17 34.22 30.90 27.92
N HIS A 18 33.30 30.31 28.71
CA HIS A 18 32.09 29.55 28.32
C HIS A 18 31.39 29.10 29.62
N PRO A 19 30.05 28.88 29.68
CA PRO A 19 29.24 28.26 28.63
C PRO A 19 27.96 29.03 28.25
N SER A 20 27.08 28.34 27.54
CA SER A 20 25.71 28.71 27.19
C SER A 20 24.80 28.98 28.39
N LEU A 21 23.78 29.83 28.18
CA LEU A 21 22.36 29.45 28.28
C LEU A 21 21.46 30.63 27.85
N SER A 22 20.51 30.37 26.92
CA SER A 22 19.48 31.34 26.56
C SER A 22 18.34 31.32 27.56
N LEU A 23 17.85 32.50 27.97
CA LEU A 23 16.85 32.63 29.04
C LEU A 23 15.46 32.10 28.64
N CYS A 24 14.74 31.58 29.63
CA CYS A 24 13.34 31.13 29.49
C CYS A 24 12.36 32.25 29.88
N VAL A 25 11.30 32.44 29.07
CA VAL A 25 10.09 33.20 29.39
C VAL A 25 8.92 32.54 28.65
N ARG A 26 7.76 32.21 29.25
CA ARG A 26 7.39 31.97 30.65
C ARG A 26 6.06 31.19 30.63
N CYS A 27 5.85 30.26 31.57
CA CYS A 27 4.60 29.48 31.67
C CYS A 27 3.64 30.04 32.72
N GLU A 28 2.34 29.96 32.45
CA GLU A 28 1.21 29.88 33.40
C GLU A 28 0.19 28.93 32.72
N ALA A 29 -0.15 27.71 33.18
CA ALA A 29 0.08 26.95 34.41
C ALA A 29 -0.98 27.11 35.53
N GLU A 30 -2.07 26.33 35.40
CA GLU A 30 -2.76 25.63 36.50
C GLU A 30 -2.79 24.13 36.08
N GLU A 31 -2.27 23.15 36.84
CA GLU A 31 -2.65 22.67 38.19
C GLU A 31 -3.96 21.82 38.19
N ASN A 32 -4.06 20.63 38.81
CA ASN A 32 -3.01 19.78 39.40
C ASN A 32 -3.48 18.32 39.65
N HIS A 33 -2.57 17.34 39.50
CA HIS A 33 -2.55 15.98 40.15
C HIS A 33 -3.76 15.02 39.95
N GLY A 34 -3.65 13.69 40.09
CA GLY A 34 -2.48 12.81 40.30
C GLY A 34 -2.89 11.34 40.64
N CYS A 35 -1.97 10.38 40.44
CA CYS A 35 -2.00 8.97 40.88
C CYS A 35 -3.11 8.00 40.36
N SER A 36 -2.72 7.23 39.33
CA SER A 36 -2.80 5.76 39.19
C SER A 36 -3.48 4.91 40.29
N LEU A 37 -4.35 3.98 39.87
CA LEU A 37 -4.40 2.57 40.35
C LEU A 37 -5.29 1.67 39.45
N GLU A 38 -5.06 0.35 39.50
CA GLU A 38 -5.88 -0.74 38.90
C GLU A 38 -7.35 -0.72 39.38
N PRO A 39 -8.34 -1.18 38.57
CA PRO A 39 -8.78 -2.57 38.72
C PRO A 39 -9.36 -3.28 37.47
N SER A 40 -9.55 -4.60 37.62
CA SER A 40 -10.28 -5.50 36.72
C SER A 40 -11.77 -5.69 37.14
N PRO A 41 -12.63 -6.45 36.40
CA PRO A 41 -14.02 -6.04 36.16
C PRO A 41 -15.10 -6.54 37.13
N THR A 42 -16.23 -5.81 37.15
CA THR A 42 -17.54 -6.27 37.65
C THR A 42 -18.65 -5.99 36.62
N LYS A 43 -19.86 -6.53 36.86
CA LYS A 43 -20.95 -6.67 35.87
C LYS A 43 -22.07 -5.62 36.04
N GLU A 44 -23.02 -5.66 35.09
CA GLU A 44 -24.41 -5.17 35.17
C GLU A 44 -24.61 -3.63 35.08
N ASN A 45 -25.68 -3.09 34.47
CA ASN A 45 -26.66 -3.57 33.47
C ASN A 45 -27.45 -2.35 32.89
N VAL A 46 -28.47 -2.58 32.04
CA VAL A 46 -29.58 -1.66 31.65
C VAL A 46 -29.30 -0.56 30.59
N THR A 47 -29.50 -0.96 29.34
CA THR A 47 -30.29 -0.30 28.25
C THR A 47 -30.66 1.20 28.30
N ASN A 48 -30.57 1.90 27.15
CA ASN A 48 -31.77 2.27 26.36
C ASN A 48 -31.46 2.93 24.99
N SER A 49 -32.28 2.59 23.97
CA SER A 49 -32.50 3.34 22.71
C SER A 49 -33.94 3.12 22.21
N PRO A 50 -34.61 4.07 21.51
CA PRO A 50 -36.08 4.13 21.51
C PRO A 50 -36.81 3.89 20.16
N ALA A 51 -38.15 3.79 20.25
CA ALA A 51 -39.19 3.90 19.19
C ALA A 51 -39.24 2.78 18.12
N THR A 52 -40.31 1.97 17.93
CA THR A 52 -41.77 2.22 17.66
C THR A 52 -42.06 2.83 16.27
N PRO A 53 -43.18 2.49 15.56
CA PRO A 53 -44.47 2.02 16.12
C PRO A 53 -45.28 0.94 15.34
N SER A 54 -46.23 0.28 16.02
CA SER A 54 -47.64 0.14 15.57
C SER A 54 -48.54 -0.47 16.67
N THR A 55 -49.82 -0.09 16.67
CA THR A 55 -50.86 -0.30 17.69
C THR A 55 -52.02 -1.19 17.17
N PRO A 56 -53.06 -1.53 17.96
CA PRO A 56 -53.08 -2.08 19.34
C PRO A 56 -54.08 -3.27 19.49
N SER A 57 -54.12 -3.96 20.64
CA SER A 57 -55.36 -4.60 21.14
C SER A 57 -55.35 -4.83 22.66
N SER A 58 -56.51 -5.18 23.22
CA SER A 58 -56.86 -5.12 24.65
C SER A 58 -56.13 -6.09 25.58
N ALA A 59 -55.80 -5.61 26.78
CA ALA A 59 -55.44 -6.44 27.93
C ALA A 59 -56.68 -7.01 28.64
N PHE A 60 -56.50 -8.12 29.36
CA PHE A 60 -57.37 -8.58 30.45
C PHE A 60 -56.49 -9.03 31.62
N ALA A 61 -56.98 -8.83 32.84
CA ALA A 61 -56.30 -9.19 34.09
C ALA A 61 -57.09 -10.27 34.85
N ASP A 62 -56.44 -10.90 35.84
CA ASP A 62 -57.11 -11.75 36.84
C ASP A 62 -58.23 -10.99 37.57
N PRO A 63 -59.28 -11.71 37.98
CA PRO A 63 -59.60 -11.68 39.41
C PRO A 63 -59.92 -13.07 40.00
N GLY A 64 -59.61 -13.25 41.29
CA GLY A 64 -59.87 -14.49 42.02
C GLY A 64 -61.21 -14.54 42.78
N ILE A 65 -61.60 -15.77 43.13
CA ILE A 65 -62.41 -16.22 44.28
C ILE A 65 -63.44 -15.22 44.87
N SER A 66 -64.75 -15.49 44.68
CA SER A 66 -65.79 -15.26 45.71
C SER A 66 -67.08 -16.06 45.43
N SER A 67 -67.97 -16.11 46.43
CA SER A 67 -69.06 -17.10 46.58
C SER A 67 -70.31 -16.89 45.69
N PRO A 68 -71.09 -17.97 45.42
CA PRO A 68 -72.44 -17.85 44.86
C PRO A 68 -73.51 -17.57 45.94
N ARG A 69 -74.35 -16.55 45.73
CA ARG A 69 -75.68 -16.38 46.35
C ARG A 69 -76.64 -15.78 45.32
N THR A 70 -77.64 -16.52 44.84
CA THR A 70 -79.00 -16.66 45.43
C THR A 70 -79.98 -15.57 44.98
N MET A 71 -80.85 -15.95 44.03
CA MET A 71 -82.18 -15.40 43.75
C MET A 71 -83.03 -16.56 43.18
N ALA A 72 -84.33 -16.72 43.43
CA ALA A 72 -85.17 -16.31 44.57
C ALA A 72 -86.38 -17.29 44.64
N PRO A 73 -87.01 -17.55 45.81
CA PRO A 73 -88.02 -18.61 45.93
C PRO A 73 -89.47 -18.12 45.74
N THR A 74 -90.07 -18.38 44.57
CA THR A 74 -91.51 -18.15 44.32
C THR A 74 -92.13 -19.18 43.37
N ASN A 75 -92.69 -20.26 43.92
CA ASN A 75 -94.16 -20.38 44.03
C ASN A 75 -94.60 -21.70 44.67
N THR A 76 -95.41 -21.59 45.71
CA THR A 76 -96.12 -22.70 46.34
C THR A 76 -97.35 -23.10 45.53
N ASN A 77 -97.14 -23.78 44.40
CA ASN A 77 -98.16 -24.68 43.87
C ASN A 77 -98.01 -26.01 44.59
N SER A 78 -98.98 -26.35 45.43
CA SER A 78 -99.12 -27.69 46.01
C SER A 78 -99.43 -28.67 44.88
N LEU A 79 -98.39 -29.29 44.32
CA LEU A 79 -98.53 -30.49 43.51
C LEU A 79 -99.32 -31.52 44.34
N PRO A 80 -100.40 -32.11 43.81
CA PRO A 80 -101.08 -33.21 44.48
C PRO A 80 -100.06 -34.31 44.80
N SER A 81 -100.21 -34.93 45.95
CA SER A 81 -99.46 -36.15 46.26
C SER A 81 -99.67 -37.17 45.13
N PRO A 82 -98.68 -37.99 44.73
CA PRO A 82 -98.87 -39.05 43.74
C PRO A 82 -99.96 -40.08 44.10
N TYR A 83 -100.50 -40.01 45.33
CA TYR A 83 -101.59 -40.83 45.87
C TYR A 83 -102.94 -40.08 45.98
N ASP A 84 -102.96 -38.77 45.69
CA ASP A 84 -104.13 -37.88 45.78
C ASP A 84 -104.82 -37.77 44.41
N THR A 85 -105.52 -38.85 44.06
CA THR A 85 -106.29 -38.98 42.81
C THR A 85 -107.73 -38.48 42.99
N ASP A 86 -108.46 -38.27 41.89
CA ASP A 86 -109.90 -37.98 41.98
C ASP A 86 -110.70 -39.16 42.55
N CYS A 87 -110.17 -40.39 42.48
CA CYS A 87 -110.74 -41.55 43.16
C CYS A 87 -110.56 -41.42 44.69
N SER A 88 -109.33 -41.14 45.15
CA SER A 88 -109.02 -40.86 46.56
C SER A 88 -109.85 -39.70 47.13
N ARG A 89 -109.99 -38.58 46.39
CA ARG A 89 -110.83 -37.45 46.80
C ARG A 89 -112.30 -37.81 46.89
N LYS A 90 -112.87 -38.53 45.91
CA LYS A 90 -114.26 -39.01 45.96
C LYS A 90 -114.49 -39.93 47.16
N LEU A 91 -113.59 -40.88 47.40
CA LEU A 91 -113.66 -41.79 48.54
C LEU A 91 -113.62 -41.06 49.89
N MET A 92 -112.66 -40.14 50.08
CA MET A 92 -112.60 -39.30 51.29
C MET A 92 -113.88 -38.49 51.48
N THR A 93 -114.40 -37.87 50.42
CA THR A 93 -115.65 -37.08 50.48
C THR A 93 -116.89 -37.96 50.74
N GLN A 94 -116.85 -39.23 50.35
CA GLN A 94 -117.94 -40.19 50.58
C GLN A 94 -117.91 -40.72 52.02
N ILE A 95 -116.74 -41.08 52.54
CA ILE A 95 -116.52 -41.42 53.96
C ILE A 95 -116.94 -40.26 54.87
N GLN A 96 -116.58 -39.03 54.51
CA GLN A 96 -116.92 -37.83 55.27
C GLN A 96 -118.42 -37.50 55.25
N ARG A 97 -119.18 -37.98 54.26
CA ARG A 97 -120.66 -37.93 54.25
C ARG A 97 -121.30 -39.02 55.10
N SER A 98 -120.78 -40.24 55.10
CA SER A 98 -121.33 -41.36 55.88
C SER A 98 -121.05 -41.30 57.39
N VAL A 99 -120.40 -40.24 57.88
CA VAL A 99 -120.03 -40.04 59.30
C VAL A 99 -120.81 -38.90 59.96
N SER A 100 -121.75 -38.24 59.26
CA SER A 100 -122.67 -37.28 59.91
C SER A 100 -123.65 -38.00 60.83
N GLN A 101 -123.62 -37.68 62.13
CA GLN A 101 -124.33 -38.44 63.18
C GLN A 101 -125.84 -38.18 63.23
N GLU A 102 -126.35 -37.18 62.51
CA GLU A 102 -127.78 -36.81 62.52
C GLU A 102 -128.69 -37.92 61.95
N SER A 103 -128.27 -38.56 60.84
CA SER A 103 -129.08 -39.58 60.14
C SER A 103 -129.34 -40.86 60.95
N LEU A 104 -128.64 -41.08 62.06
CA LEU A 104 -128.76 -42.26 62.92
C LEU A 104 -129.69 -42.02 64.11
N LEU A 105 -130.02 -40.76 64.41
CA LEU A 105 -131.05 -40.38 65.38
C LEU A 105 -132.45 -40.48 64.74
N ASP A 106 -132.58 -40.07 63.48
CA ASP A 106 -133.84 -40.14 62.72
C ASP A 106 -134.37 -41.59 62.56
N GLU A 107 -133.50 -42.58 62.30
CA GLU A 107 -133.93 -44.00 62.24
C GLU A 107 -134.30 -44.56 63.64
N LEU A 108 -133.77 -43.99 64.74
CA LEU A 108 -134.10 -44.43 66.12
C LEU A 108 -135.41 -43.83 66.66
N GLU A 109 -135.71 -42.55 66.38
CA GLU A 109 -137.03 -41.99 66.73
C GLU A 109 -138.15 -42.70 65.96
N GLN A 110 -137.93 -43.10 64.72
CA GLN A 110 -138.93 -43.77 63.88
C GLN A 110 -139.32 -45.18 64.35
N GLU A 111 -138.41 -45.98 64.94
CA GLU A 111 -138.85 -47.25 65.57
C GLU A 111 -139.63 -47.01 66.87
N LEU A 112 -139.28 -45.98 67.66
CA LEU A 112 -139.96 -45.68 68.94
C LEU A 112 -141.45 -45.32 68.78
N PHE A 113 -141.82 -44.62 67.70
CA PHE A 113 -143.22 -44.26 67.42
C PHE A 113 -144.09 -45.43 66.91
N SER A 114 -143.52 -46.60 66.62
CA SER A 114 -144.23 -47.68 65.90
C SER A 114 -145.07 -48.64 66.77
N CYS A 115 -145.09 -48.45 68.11
CA CYS A 115 -145.68 -49.41 69.06
C CYS A 115 -146.69 -48.77 70.05
N GLN A 116 -147.96 -48.61 69.65
CA GLN A 116 -149.08 -48.40 70.59
C GLN A 116 -150.45 -48.82 70.01
N LEU A 117 -151.40 -49.14 70.88
CA LEU A 117 -152.72 -49.75 70.56
C LEU A 117 -153.90 -48.89 71.10
N PRO A 118 -155.12 -49.04 70.56
CA PRO A 118 -156.32 -48.27 70.93
C PRO A 118 -156.97 -48.74 72.25
N GLU A 119 -157.79 -47.95 72.97
CA GLU A 119 -158.06 -46.50 72.96
C GLU A 119 -158.71 -46.10 74.31
N ARG A 120 -158.79 -44.79 74.60
CA ARG A 120 -159.78 -44.12 75.47
C ARG A 120 -159.62 -44.28 76.99
N GLY A 121 -160.19 -43.33 77.74
CA GLY A 121 -160.18 -43.33 79.21
C GLY A 121 -161.24 -42.40 79.82
N GLY A 122 -161.23 -42.26 81.15
CA GLY A 122 -161.90 -41.14 81.83
C GLY A 122 -163.20 -41.43 82.60
N GLY A 123 -163.13 -42.25 83.65
CA GLY A 123 -163.82 -42.01 84.94
C GLY A 123 -165.36 -41.92 85.06
N GLY A 124 -165.94 -42.87 85.81
CA GLY A 124 -167.20 -42.65 86.54
C GLY A 124 -168.31 -43.69 86.32
N ARG A 125 -169.13 -43.89 87.36
CA ARG A 125 -170.33 -44.77 87.48
C ARG A 125 -170.09 -46.30 87.45
N LYS A 126 -170.36 -46.94 88.61
CA LYS A 126 -170.86 -48.32 88.90
C LYS A 126 -170.38 -49.51 87.99
N GLY A 127 -169.88 -50.64 88.47
CA GLY A 127 -169.65 -51.15 89.84
C GLY A 127 -170.25 -52.56 90.06
N GLY A 128 -169.42 -53.58 90.38
CA GLY A 128 -169.83 -54.97 90.65
C GLY A 128 -168.63 -55.97 90.76
N PRO A 129 -168.72 -57.07 91.55
CA PRO A 129 -167.61 -58.05 91.72
C PRO A 129 -167.93 -59.54 91.37
N HIS A 130 -166.90 -60.39 91.46
CA HIS A 130 -166.87 -61.88 91.59
C HIS A 130 -167.02 -62.84 90.36
N VAL A 131 -166.08 -63.81 90.34
CA VAL A 131 -166.25 -65.29 90.09
C VAL A 131 -166.41 -65.85 88.65
N ASN A 132 -165.91 -67.10 88.51
CA ASN A 132 -165.95 -68.08 87.41
C ASN A 132 -167.03 -67.96 86.30
N GLY A 133 -166.60 -68.28 85.07
CA GLY A 133 -167.22 -69.37 84.30
C GLY A 133 -167.91 -69.04 82.96
N MET A 134 -167.44 -69.74 81.91
CA MET A 134 -168.13 -70.13 80.66
C MET A 134 -168.74 -69.09 79.68
N GLN A 135 -168.67 -69.49 78.41
CA GLN A 135 -169.58 -69.25 77.27
C GLN A 135 -169.52 -67.96 76.41
N ALA A 136 -169.53 -68.25 75.09
CA ALA A 136 -170.24 -67.60 73.98
C ALA A 136 -169.77 -66.25 73.38
N ASP A 137 -169.52 -66.34 72.08
CA ASP A 137 -169.95 -65.44 71.00
C ASP A 137 -169.69 -63.92 71.10
N GLN A 138 -168.64 -63.46 70.42
CA GLN A 138 -168.79 -62.69 69.17
C GLN A 138 -167.47 -62.52 68.38
N ASP A 139 -167.60 -62.25 67.07
CA ASP A 139 -166.53 -62.34 66.07
C ASP A 139 -165.50 -61.20 66.07
N GLY A 140 -164.35 -61.45 65.41
CA GLY A 140 -163.80 -60.43 64.50
C GLY A 140 -162.33 -60.00 64.58
N SER A 141 -161.37 -60.77 65.12
CA SER A 141 -159.95 -60.33 65.08
C SER A 141 -158.86 -61.42 64.93
N PRO A 142 -158.50 -61.80 63.67
CA PRO A 142 -157.19 -62.41 63.36
C PRO A 142 -156.28 -61.53 62.48
N MET A 143 -156.85 -60.65 61.64
CA MET A 143 -156.17 -60.07 60.45
C MET A 143 -155.01 -59.09 60.74
N VAL A 144 -154.86 -58.61 61.97
CA VAL A 144 -153.91 -57.52 62.32
C VAL A 144 -152.48 -58.05 62.53
N PHE A 145 -152.33 -59.25 63.08
CA PHE A 145 -151.02 -59.81 63.45
C PHE A 145 -150.14 -60.13 62.23
N GLU A 146 -150.73 -60.74 61.20
CA GLU A 146 -150.02 -61.19 60.01
C GLU A 146 -149.41 -60.02 59.20
N LYS A 147 -150.12 -58.89 59.11
CA LYS A 147 -149.61 -57.66 58.48
C LYS A 147 -148.36 -57.11 59.16
N CYS A 148 -148.23 -57.27 60.49
CA CYS A 148 -147.05 -56.80 61.24
C CYS A 148 -145.80 -57.62 60.89
N ILE A 149 -145.94 -58.95 60.84
CA ILE A 149 -144.86 -59.87 60.42
C ILE A 149 -144.45 -59.57 58.97
N GLN A 150 -145.43 -59.44 58.07
CA GLN A 150 -145.20 -59.16 56.65
C GLN A 150 -144.48 -57.81 56.44
N TYR A 151 -144.80 -56.79 57.25
CA TYR A 151 -144.09 -55.50 57.24
C TYR A 151 -142.64 -55.61 57.72
N LYS A 152 -142.37 -56.32 58.83
CA LYS A 152 -140.98 -56.55 59.30
C LYS A 152 -140.14 -57.30 58.25
N TYR A 153 -140.70 -58.32 57.57
CA TYR A 153 -140.01 -59.00 56.46
C TYR A 153 -139.69 -58.06 55.29
N VAL A 154 -140.64 -57.23 54.84
CA VAL A 154 -140.41 -56.26 53.75
C VAL A 154 -139.35 -55.21 54.12
N GLN A 155 -139.28 -54.79 55.39
CA GLN A 155 -138.20 -53.90 55.84
C GLN A 155 -136.83 -54.61 55.91
N GLN A 156 -136.80 -55.89 56.31
CA GLN A 156 -135.57 -56.68 56.32
C GLN A 156 -135.05 -56.98 54.90
N GLU A 157 -135.94 -57.26 53.95
CA GLU A 157 -135.61 -57.40 52.52
C GLU A 157 -135.04 -56.09 51.94
N LYS A 158 -135.64 -54.94 52.25
CA LYS A 158 -135.10 -53.63 51.89
C LYS A 158 -133.73 -53.36 52.51
N ALA A 159 -133.49 -53.78 53.75
CA ALA A 159 -132.18 -53.64 54.41
C ALA A 159 -131.11 -54.53 53.74
N ILE A 160 -131.44 -55.79 53.44
CA ILE A 160 -130.55 -56.70 52.69
C ILE A 160 -130.25 -56.11 51.30
N LYS A 161 -131.25 -55.53 50.63
CA LYS A 161 -131.06 -54.89 49.32
C LYS A 161 -130.19 -53.63 49.39
N ARG A 162 -130.37 -52.76 50.40
CA ARG A 162 -129.46 -51.62 50.69
C ARG A 162 -128.01 -52.12 50.81
N LEU A 163 -127.78 -53.16 51.62
CA LEU A 163 -126.45 -53.72 51.87
C LEU A 163 -125.84 -54.40 50.62
N LEU A 164 -126.64 -55.04 49.77
CA LEU A 164 -126.18 -55.57 48.48
C LEU A 164 -125.78 -54.45 47.51
N ASP A 165 -126.58 -53.40 47.41
CA ASP A 165 -126.28 -52.23 46.58
C ASP A 165 -125.06 -51.45 47.10
N GLU A 166 -124.77 -51.48 48.41
CA GLU A 166 -123.55 -50.94 49.00
C GLU A 166 -122.33 -51.83 48.76
N ASN A 167 -122.47 -53.16 48.91
CA ASN A 167 -121.40 -54.12 48.61
C ASN A 167 -120.99 -54.05 47.13
N ASN A 168 -121.95 -53.93 46.21
CA ASN A 168 -121.70 -53.69 44.79
C ASN A 168 -120.89 -52.40 44.57
N LYS A 169 -121.27 -51.27 45.19
CA LYS A 169 -120.50 -50.00 45.11
C LYS A 169 -119.08 -50.13 45.69
N HIS A 170 -118.92 -50.89 46.78
CA HIS A 170 -117.59 -51.18 47.33
C HIS A 170 -116.76 -52.05 46.38
N GLN A 171 -117.36 -53.02 45.71
CA GLN A 171 -116.68 -53.86 44.72
C GLN A 171 -116.28 -53.07 43.47
N GLU A 172 -117.15 -52.19 42.96
CA GLU A 172 -116.84 -51.23 41.89
C GLU A 172 -115.69 -50.29 42.30
N LEU A 173 -115.72 -49.74 43.52
CA LEU A 173 -114.64 -48.91 44.06
C LEU A 173 -113.32 -49.68 44.15
N VAL A 174 -113.32 -50.93 44.61
CA VAL A 174 -112.11 -51.77 44.68
C VAL A 174 -111.56 -52.08 43.29
N LEU A 175 -112.42 -52.28 42.29
CA LEU A 175 -112.00 -52.43 40.89
C LEU A 175 -111.42 -51.11 40.31
N GLY A 176 -112.02 -49.96 40.67
CA GLY A 176 -111.50 -48.63 40.36
C GLY A 176 -110.12 -48.38 40.95
N ILE A 177 -109.94 -48.64 42.24
CA ILE A 177 -108.64 -48.53 42.93
C ILE A 177 -107.62 -49.51 42.34
N CYS A 178 -108.02 -50.75 42.03
CA CYS A 178 -107.13 -51.73 41.41
C CYS A 178 -106.64 -51.29 40.03
N SER A 179 -107.54 -50.79 39.17
CA SER A 179 -107.17 -50.30 37.83
C SER A 179 -106.34 -49.01 37.89
N GLU A 180 -106.68 -48.06 38.77
CA GLU A 180 -105.88 -46.85 39.01
C GLU A 180 -104.45 -47.22 39.47
N LYS A 181 -104.32 -48.10 40.47
CA LYS A 181 -103.04 -48.66 40.95
C LYS A 181 -102.21 -49.32 39.84
N ASP A 182 -102.84 -50.01 38.90
CA ASP A 182 -102.12 -50.65 37.78
C ASP A 182 -101.76 -49.64 36.66
N THR A 183 -102.59 -48.64 36.36
CA THR A 183 -102.18 -47.52 35.48
C THR A 183 -101.02 -46.72 36.09
N MET A 184 -100.99 -46.53 37.41
CA MET A 184 -99.88 -45.88 38.12
C MET A 184 -98.59 -46.72 38.11
N ARG A 185 -98.71 -48.06 38.09
CA ARG A 185 -97.58 -48.97 37.85
C ARG A 185 -97.01 -48.83 36.43
N GLU A 186 -97.87 -48.68 35.43
CA GLU A 186 -97.45 -48.45 34.04
C GLU A 186 -96.87 -47.04 33.81
N GLU A 187 -97.44 -46.00 34.42
CA GLU A 187 -96.88 -44.65 34.54
C GLU A 187 -95.44 -44.70 35.06
N LEU A 188 -95.22 -45.36 36.21
CA LEU A 188 -93.91 -45.48 36.84
C LEU A 188 -92.93 -46.24 35.95
N LYS A 189 -93.36 -47.34 35.32
CA LYS A 189 -92.55 -48.10 34.36
C LYS A 189 -92.13 -47.22 33.16
N ARG A 190 -93.06 -46.48 32.56
CA ARG A 190 -92.75 -45.52 31.48
C ARG A 190 -91.75 -44.45 31.92
N ARG A 191 -91.88 -43.92 33.15
CA ARG A 191 -90.95 -42.92 33.71
C ARG A 191 -89.53 -43.50 33.85
N VAL A 192 -89.38 -44.69 34.44
CA VAL A 192 -88.09 -45.39 34.55
C VAL A 192 -87.49 -45.70 33.16
N GLU A 193 -88.31 -46.05 32.17
CA GLU A 193 -87.86 -46.27 30.80
C GLU A 193 -87.43 -44.98 30.08
N THR A 194 -88.04 -43.82 30.38
CA THR A 194 -87.54 -42.51 29.93
C THR A 194 -86.27 -42.10 30.66
N GLU A 195 -86.19 -42.27 31.98
CA GLU A 195 -85.00 -41.97 32.78
C GLU A 195 -83.78 -42.79 32.30
N LYS A 196 -83.97 -44.08 32.02
CA LYS A 196 -82.94 -44.95 31.43
C LYS A 196 -82.47 -44.46 30.04
N LYS A 197 -83.37 -43.89 29.22
CA LYS A 197 -82.99 -43.24 27.95
C LYS A 197 -82.20 -41.96 28.20
N HIS A 198 -82.64 -41.09 29.11
CA HIS A 198 -81.91 -39.86 29.47
C HIS A 198 -80.52 -40.16 30.03
N MET A 199 -80.38 -41.12 30.95
CA MET A 199 -79.10 -41.59 31.49
C MET A 199 -78.19 -42.17 30.39
N GLY A 200 -78.77 -42.90 29.43
CA GLY A 200 -78.03 -43.38 28.24
C GLY A 200 -77.56 -42.27 27.31
N THR A 201 -78.28 -41.15 27.25
CA THR A 201 -77.86 -39.94 26.51
C THR A 201 -76.81 -39.15 27.28
N MET A 202 -76.96 -38.96 28.59
CA MET A 202 -75.96 -38.29 29.43
C MET A 202 -74.61 -38.98 29.32
N LYS A 203 -74.54 -40.31 29.45
CA LYS A 203 -73.29 -41.09 29.30
C LYS A 203 -72.62 -40.95 27.93
N LYS A 204 -73.39 -40.70 26.86
CA LYS A 204 -72.83 -40.42 25.52
C LYS A 204 -72.29 -39.00 25.42
N LEU A 205 -72.92 -38.03 26.08
CA LEU A 205 -72.46 -36.64 26.14
C LEU A 205 -71.21 -36.52 27.04
N GLU A 206 -71.20 -37.19 28.20
CA GLU A 206 -70.05 -37.33 29.10
C GLU A 206 -68.83 -37.87 28.35
N GLY A 207 -68.96 -39.04 27.70
CA GLY A 207 -67.86 -39.62 26.91
C GLY A 207 -67.39 -38.74 25.74
N ARG A 208 -68.29 -37.98 25.08
CA ARG A 208 -67.86 -37.03 24.04
C ARG A 208 -67.20 -35.77 24.62
N VAL A 209 -67.55 -35.36 25.83
CA VAL A 209 -66.84 -34.28 26.56
C VAL A 209 -65.44 -34.75 26.98
N GLU A 210 -65.30 -35.96 27.52
CA GLU A 210 -64.00 -36.56 27.83
C GLU A 210 -63.10 -36.65 26.57
N GLU A 211 -63.68 -37.07 25.45
CA GLU A 211 -62.98 -37.12 24.17
C GLU A 211 -62.57 -35.73 23.66
N LEU A 212 -63.47 -34.74 23.69
CA LEU A 212 -63.16 -33.36 23.33
C LEU A 212 -62.08 -32.74 24.24
N LEU A 213 -62.09 -33.05 25.53
CA LEU A 213 -61.05 -32.62 26.48
C LEU A 213 -59.70 -33.28 26.17
N ARG A 214 -59.68 -34.53 25.73
CA ARG A 214 -58.48 -35.22 25.24
C ARG A 214 -57.97 -34.60 23.93
N GLU A 215 -58.83 -34.40 22.94
CA GLU A 215 -58.52 -33.72 21.67
C GLU A 215 -57.94 -32.30 21.92
N LEU A 216 -58.54 -31.54 22.85
CA LEU A 216 -58.09 -30.20 23.24
C LEU A 216 -56.74 -30.22 23.98
N LYS A 217 -56.50 -31.21 24.86
CA LYS A 217 -55.20 -31.39 25.50
C LYS A 217 -54.13 -31.75 24.48
N GLU A 218 -54.38 -32.73 23.62
CA GLU A 218 -53.44 -33.15 22.59
C GLU A 218 -53.07 -32.02 21.62
N SER A 219 -54.05 -31.20 21.20
CA SER A 219 -53.81 -30.06 20.31
C SER A 219 -53.05 -28.92 20.99
N ARG A 220 -53.36 -28.62 22.27
CA ARG A 220 -52.58 -27.67 23.08
C ARG A 220 -51.14 -28.14 23.25
N ASP A 221 -50.92 -29.40 23.59
CA ASP A 221 -49.59 -29.94 23.86
C ASP A 221 -48.75 -30.01 22.55
N LYS A 222 -49.40 -30.27 21.39
CA LYS A 222 -48.80 -30.10 20.05
C LYS A 222 -48.42 -28.65 19.75
N LEU A 223 -49.26 -27.68 20.10
CA LEU A 223 -48.98 -26.25 19.92
C LEU A 223 -47.80 -25.76 20.76
N VAL A 224 -47.70 -26.21 22.03
CA VAL A 224 -46.56 -25.91 22.91
C VAL A 224 -45.25 -26.47 22.33
N TYR A 225 -45.27 -27.68 21.76
CA TYR A 225 -44.10 -28.25 21.08
C TYR A 225 -43.70 -27.42 19.84
N GLN A 226 -44.66 -26.98 19.02
CA GLN A 226 -44.41 -26.15 17.85
C GLN A 226 -43.86 -24.76 18.22
N ASP A 227 -44.40 -24.12 19.25
CA ASP A 227 -43.91 -22.85 19.79
C ASP A 227 -42.47 -22.99 20.33
N GLY A 228 -42.18 -24.06 21.08
CA GLY A 228 -40.81 -24.37 21.54
C GLY A 228 -39.83 -24.60 20.39
N ALA A 229 -40.23 -25.34 19.36
CA ALA A 229 -39.41 -25.56 18.17
C ALA A 229 -39.16 -24.26 17.38
N ALA A 230 -40.19 -23.42 17.20
CA ALA A 230 -40.08 -22.12 16.55
C ALA A 230 -39.16 -21.16 17.32
N LYS A 231 -39.28 -21.11 18.66
CA LYS A 231 -38.39 -20.33 19.52
C LYS A 231 -36.93 -20.79 19.43
N ASN A 232 -36.68 -22.09 19.39
CA ASN A 232 -35.34 -22.63 19.21
C ASN A 232 -34.75 -22.29 17.83
N ALA A 233 -35.54 -22.40 16.76
CA ALA A 233 -35.13 -22.01 15.41
C ALA A 233 -34.83 -20.51 15.30
N LEU A 234 -35.68 -19.65 15.87
CA LEU A 234 -35.44 -18.20 15.94
C LEU A 234 -34.16 -17.88 16.72
N GLN A 235 -33.93 -18.50 17.88
CA GLN A 235 -32.67 -18.32 18.61
C GLN A 235 -31.44 -18.79 17.82
N GLN A 236 -31.54 -19.88 17.05
CA GLN A 236 -30.46 -20.33 16.19
C GLN A 236 -30.16 -19.31 15.07
N LEU A 237 -31.19 -18.81 14.39
CA LEU A 237 -31.07 -17.75 13.38
C LEU A 237 -30.51 -16.45 13.98
N HIS A 238 -30.90 -16.08 15.21
CA HIS A 238 -30.36 -14.91 15.91
C HIS A 238 -28.86 -15.07 16.24
N ARG A 239 -28.43 -16.26 16.70
CA ARG A 239 -26.99 -16.54 16.91
C ARG A 239 -26.20 -16.52 15.60
N GLU A 240 -26.76 -17.11 14.54
CA GLU A 240 -26.10 -17.18 13.23
C GLU A 240 -26.00 -15.82 12.54
N THR A 241 -27.05 -14.98 12.64
CA THR A 241 -27.04 -13.60 12.12
C THR A 241 -26.13 -12.69 12.94
N ALA A 242 -26.09 -12.82 14.27
CA ALA A 242 -25.13 -12.11 15.11
C ALA A 242 -23.68 -12.48 14.73
N TYR A 243 -23.37 -13.77 14.55
CA TYR A 243 -22.04 -14.22 14.11
C TYR A 243 -21.68 -13.71 12.71
N ARG A 244 -22.61 -13.72 11.75
CA ARG A 244 -22.41 -13.11 10.42
C ARG A 244 -22.12 -11.61 10.52
N LEU A 245 -22.83 -10.90 11.39
CA LEU A 245 -22.66 -9.46 11.59
C LEU A 245 -21.31 -9.14 12.27
N GLU A 246 -20.89 -9.93 13.26
CA GLU A 246 -19.57 -9.82 13.87
C GLU A 246 -18.45 -10.10 12.85
N GLN A 247 -18.59 -11.15 12.03
CA GLN A 247 -17.62 -11.48 10.99
C GLN A 247 -17.56 -10.41 9.89
N ALA A 248 -18.69 -9.79 9.52
CA ALA A 248 -18.71 -8.65 8.62
C ALA A 248 -18.04 -7.42 9.24
N GLY A 249 -18.34 -7.12 10.51
CA GLY A 249 -17.71 -6.03 11.27
C GLY A 249 -16.19 -6.15 11.34
N LYS A 250 -15.66 -7.36 11.62
CA LYS A 250 -14.22 -7.63 11.60
C LYS A 250 -13.60 -7.34 10.23
N LYS A 251 -14.19 -7.82 9.14
CA LYS A 251 -13.72 -7.54 7.78
C LYS A 251 -13.76 -6.05 7.41
N CYS A 252 -14.76 -5.33 7.88
CA CYS A 252 -14.84 -3.87 7.69
C CYS A 252 -13.75 -3.12 8.47
N GLU A 253 -13.43 -3.56 9.68
CA GLU A 253 -12.37 -2.99 10.51
C GLU A 253 -10.97 -3.36 10.00
N GLU A 254 -10.76 -4.61 9.56
CA GLU A 254 -9.56 -5.06 8.85
C GLU A 254 -9.30 -4.18 7.61
N ALA A 255 -10.31 -4.00 6.74
CA ALA A 255 -10.21 -3.12 5.58
C ALA A 255 -9.99 -1.63 5.93
N ARG A 256 -10.48 -1.16 7.09
CA ARG A 256 -10.20 0.19 7.60
C ARG A 256 -8.74 0.32 8.01
N GLN A 257 -8.21 -0.66 8.75
CA GLN A 257 -6.82 -0.70 9.18
C GLN A 257 -5.85 -0.86 7.99
N GLU A 258 -6.18 -1.66 6.99
CA GLU A 258 -5.42 -1.75 5.74
C GLU A 258 -5.38 -0.41 4.98
N LYS A 259 -6.51 0.29 4.88
CA LYS A 259 -6.59 1.63 4.29
C LYS A 259 -5.73 2.64 5.05
N GLU A 260 -5.80 2.65 6.37
CA GLU A 260 -5.01 3.56 7.23
C GLU A 260 -3.51 3.22 7.15
N ALA A 261 -3.14 1.94 7.12
CA ALA A 261 -1.77 1.49 6.87
C ALA A 261 -1.27 1.87 5.46
N MET A 262 -2.13 1.84 4.44
CA MET A 262 -1.80 2.30 3.08
C MET A 262 -1.59 3.82 3.03
N VAL A 263 -2.44 4.61 3.70
CA VAL A 263 -2.23 6.07 3.83
C VAL A 263 -0.92 6.37 4.54
N MET A 264 -0.61 5.68 5.64
CA MET A 264 0.66 5.85 6.35
C MET A 264 1.89 5.40 5.53
N LYS A 265 1.75 4.40 4.65
CA LYS A 265 2.80 4.05 3.66
C LYS A 265 2.97 5.14 2.60
N TYR A 266 1.86 5.71 2.09
CA TYR A 266 1.89 6.79 1.11
C TYR A 266 2.56 8.06 1.68
N VAL A 267 2.15 8.51 2.87
CA VAL A 267 2.72 9.70 3.53
C VAL A 267 4.22 9.55 3.81
N ARG A 268 4.68 8.34 4.18
CA ARG A 268 6.12 8.06 4.31
C ARG A 268 6.85 8.16 2.96
N GLY A 269 6.34 7.49 1.92
CA GLY A 269 6.93 7.54 0.58
C GLY A 269 6.92 8.95 -0.05
N GLU A 270 5.90 9.76 0.23
CA GLU A 270 5.84 11.16 -0.19
C GLU A 270 6.86 12.03 0.56
N LYS A 271 6.99 11.85 1.89
CA LYS A 271 8.05 12.52 2.67
C LYS A 271 9.44 12.14 2.16
N GLU A 272 9.70 10.84 1.97
CA GLU A 272 10.97 10.32 1.44
C GLU A 272 11.26 10.90 0.05
N ALA A 273 10.25 11.01 -0.83
CA ALA A 273 10.40 11.66 -2.13
C ALA A 273 10.66 13.17 -2.05
N LEU A 274 10.13 13.87 -1.03
CA LEU A 274 10.42 15.30 -0.80
C LEU A 274 11.82 15.51 -0.22
N ASP A 275 12.26 14.71 0.75
CA ASP A 275 13.62 14.73 1.29
C ASP A 275 14.64 14.42 0.17
N LEU A 276 14.40 13.39 -0.66
CA LEU A 276 15.26 13.06 -1.81
C LEU A 276 15.29 14.18 -2.87
N ARG A 277 14.20 14.92 -3.09
CA ARG A 277 14.19 16.11 -3.98
C ARG A 277 15.05 17.23 -3.42
N ARG A 278 14.87 17.58 -2.14
CA ARG A 278 15.66 18.62 -1.45
C ARG A 278 17.16 18.29 -1.48
N ASP A 279 17.50 17.02 -1.25
CA ASP A 279 18.88 16.58 -1.22
C ASP A 279 19.48 16.52 -2.64
N LYS A 280 18.70 16.14 -3.66
CA LYS A 280 19.07 16.31 -5.09
C LYS A 280 19.34 17.78 -5.42
N GLU A 281 18.45 18.71 -5.07
CA GLU A 281 18.65 20.15 -5.30
C GLU A 281 19.90 20.69 -4.57
N GLY A 282 20.22 20.13 -3.40
CA GLY A 282 21.46 20.37 -2.67
C GLY A 282 22.70 19.90 -3.43
N LEU A 283 22.69 18.68 -3.96
CA LEU A 283 23.77 18.13 -4.78
C LEU A 283 23.93 18.90 -6.10
N GLU A 284 22.84 19.28 -6.77
CA GLU A 284 22.90 20.10 -7.98
C GLU A 284 23.45 21.52 -7.71
N ARG A 285 23.20 22.11 -6.53
CA ARG A 285 23.83 23.38 -6.14
C ARG A 285 25.34 23.21 -5.95
N ARG A 286 25.76 22.21 -5.17
CA ARG A 286 27.18 21.86 -4.98
C ARG A 286 27.89 21.54 -6.30
N LEU A 287 27.22 20.84 -7.23
CA LEU A 287 27.76 20.56 -8.56
C LEU A 287 27.98 21.84 -9.36
N ARG A 288 27.00 22.75 -9.39
CA ARG A 288 27.12 24.07 -10.05
C ARG A 288 28.20 24.96 -9.42
N GLU A 289 28.44 24.83 -8.11
CA GLU A 289 29.53 25.51 -7.40
C GLU A 289 30.89 24.90 -7.77
N ALA A 290 30.99 23.57 -7.81
CA ALA A 290 32.20 22.86 -8.24
C ALA A 290 32.56 23.14 -9.71
N THR A 291 31.58 23.20 -10.63
CA THR A 291 31.82 23.59 -12.04
C THR A 291 32.41 24.99 -12.13
N LYS A 292 31.84 25.98 -11.42
CA LYS A 292 32.39 27.35 -11.38
C LYS A 292 33.81 27.41 -10.85
N GLU A 293 34.15 26.57 -9.88
CA GLU A 293 35.52 26.48 -9.37
C GLU A 293 36.48 25.85 -10.39
N VAL A 294 36.04 24.80 -11.11
CA VAL A 294 36.80 24.24 -12.25
C VAL A 294 37.04 25.29 -13.33
N ASP A 295 36.01 26.06 -13.72
CA ASP A 295 36.13 27.16 -14.69
C ASP A 295 37.13 28.23 -14.20
N ARG A 296 37.07 28.59 -12.91
CA ARG A 296 37.98 29.56 -12.29
C ARG A 296 39.44 29.06 -12.28
N GLN A 297 39.66 27.78 -12.02
CA GLN A 297 41.01 27.19 -12.06
C GLN A 297 41.51 26.99 -13.49
N ALA A 298 40.63 26.72 -14.47
CA ALA A 298 40.98 26.71 -15.89
C ALA A 298 41.42 28.10 -16.38
N LEU A 299 40.72 29.17 -15.99
CA LEU A 299 41.11 30.56 -16.27
C LEU A 299 42.47 30.91 -15.64
N ARG A 300 42.73 30.47 -14.40
CA ARG A 300 44.04 30.60 -13.74
C ARG A 300 45.14 29.84 -14.48
N GLY A 301 44.86 28.60 -14.89
CA GLY A 301 45.79 27.78 -15.69
C GLY A 301 46.17 28.45 -17.01
N ASN A 302 45.20 29.04 -17.71
CA ASN A 302 45.44 29.79 -18.95
C ASN A 302 46.32 31.05 -18.69
N SER A 303 46.07 31.79 -17.61
CA SER A 303 46.89 32.94 -17.22
C SER A 303 48.33 32.54 -16.87
N LEU A 304 48.52 31.44 -16.16
CA LEU A 304 49.85 30.91 -15.83
C LEU A 304 50.57 30.36 -17.07
N ALA A 305 49.86 29.76 -18.01
CA ALA A 305 50.42 29.34 -19.30
C ALA A 305 50.86 30.53 -20.15
N GLN A 306 50.10 31.64 -20.15
CA GLN A 306 50.48 32.88 -20.81
C GLN A 306 51.74 33.49 -20.20
N GLU A 307 51.82 33.60 -18.87
CA GLU A 307 53.01 34.10 -18.18
C GLU A 307 54.23 33.19 -18.37
N LYS A 308 54.05 31.87 -18.37
CA LYS A 308 55.12 30.92 -18.76
C LYS A 308 55.61 31.19 -20.17
N GLY A 309 54.72 31.43 -21.13
CA GLY A 309 55.09 31.79 -22.50
C GLY A 309 55.86 33.11 -22.59
N ARG A 310 55.43 34.13 -21.82
CA ARG A 310 56.12 35.43 -21.73
C ARG A 310 57.51 35.32 -21.09
N LEU A 311 57.65 34.50 -20.06
CA LEU A 311 58.94 34.23 -19.39
C LEU A 311 59.88 33.43 -20.30
N GLN A 312 59.38 32.47 -21.08
CA GLN A 312 60.18 31.76 -22.08
C GLN A 312 60.72 32.73 -23.14
N GLN A 313 59.86 33.57 -23.72
CA GLN A 313 60.30 34.58 -24.71
C GLN A 313 61.37 35.54 -24.14
N LEU A 314 61.28 35.88 -22.84
CA LEU A 314 62.29 36.70 -22.16
C LEU A 314 63.60 35.92 -21.93
N HIS A 315 63.52 34.63 -21.62
CA HIS A 315 64.68 33.74 -21.50
C HIS A 315 65.42 33.62 -22.84
N ASP A 316 64.71 33.25 -23.91
CA ASP A 316 65.25 33.08 -25.26
C ASP A 316 65.92 34.37 -25.76
N ALA A 317 65.33 35.54 -25.45
CA ALA A 317 65.92 36.85 -25.74
C ALA A 317 67.22 37.11 -24.96
N LYS A 318 67.30 36.68 -23.68
CA LYS A 318 68.51 36.81 -22.87
C LYS A 318 69.60 35.80 -23.25
N GLU A 319 69.26 34.59 -23.69
CA GLU A 319 70.22 33.68 -24.34
C GLU A 319 70.77 34.29 -25.64
N GLY A 320 69.92 35.00 -26.40
CA GLY A 320 70.33 35.79 -27.56
C GLY A 320 71.31 36.93 -27.21
N GLU A 321 71.04 37.70 -26.15
CA GLU A 321 71.95 38.74 -25.65
C GLU A 321 73.29 38.18 -25.17
N VAL A 322 73.28 37.11 -24.35
CA VAL A 322 74.51 36.43 -23.89
C VAL A 322 75.30 35.88 -25.07
N SER A 323 74.62 35.29 -26.05
CA SER A 323 75.24 34.84 -27.30
C SER A 323 75.85 35.97 -28.13
N ARG A 324 75.31 37.20 -28.04
CA ARG A 324 75.89 38.38 -28.70
C ARG A 324 77.12 38.88 -27.94
N LEU A 325 77.00 39.05 -26.62
CA LEU A 325 78.08 39.47 -25.73
C LEU A 325 79.29 38.52 -25.77
N ASN A 326 79.07 37.20 -25.86
CA ASN A 326 80.17 36.24 -26.03
C ASN A 326 80.94 36.43 -27.34
N ARG A 327 80.27 36.82 -28.45
CA ARG A 327 80.95 37.15 -29.71
C ARG A 327 81.70 38.48 -29.63
N GLU A 328 81.11 39.49 -28.99
CA GLU A 328 81.77 40.77 -28.72
C GLU A 328 83.03 40.57 -27.87
N LEU A 329 82.96 39.72 -26.84
CA LEU A 329 84.07 39.34 -25.96
C LEU A 329 85.19 38.60 -26.71
N GLU A 330 84.86 37.67 -27.62
CA GLU A 330 85.89 36.98 -28.42
C GLU A 330 86.56 37.93 -29.43
N ASN A 331 85.79 38.81 -30.09
CA ASN A 331 86.35 39.87 -30.94
C ASN A 331 87.33 40.78 -30.15
N VAL A 332 87.01 41.09 -28.89
CA VAL A 332 87.89 41.88 -28.01
C VAL A 332 89.14 41.09 -27.62
N LYS A 333 89.05 39.78 -27.33
CA LYS A 333 90.24 38.92 -27.13
C LYS A 333 91.13 38.87 -28.37
N GLU A 334 90.56 38.73 -29.57
CA GLU A 334 91.31 38.77 -30.83
C GLU A 334 92.02 40.13 -31.01
N GLY A 335 91.34 41.23 -30.70
CA GLY A 335 91.93 42.56 -30.62
C GLY A 335 93.10 42.65 -29.64
N ILE A 336 92.92 42.19 -28.40
CA ILE A 336 93.97 42.14 -27.37
C ILE A 336 95.15 41.29 -27.83
N ASN A 337 94.92 40.13 -28.44
CA ASN A 337 95.96 39.27 -28.99
C ASN A 337 96.73 39.97 -30.13
N SER A 338 96.03 40.68 -31.03
CA SER A 338 96.65 41.50 -32.08
C SER A 338 97.53 42.63 -31.50
N HIS A 339 97.05 43.32 -30.46
CA HIS A 339 97.82 44.34 -29.74
C HIS A 339 99.02 43.74 -29.00
N LEU A 340 98.88 42.57 -28.35
CA LEU A 340 99.97 41.86 -27.67
C LEU A 340 101.07 41.44 -28.66
N ILE A 341 100.72 40.99 -29.86
CA ILE A 341 101.68 40.69 -30.94
C ILE A 341 102.42 41.96 -31.38
N LYS A 342 101.70 43.07 -31.59
CA LYS A 342 102.30 44.37 -31.96
C LYS A 342 103.25 44.91 -30.86
N VAL A 343 102.87 44.78 -29.59
CA VAL A 343 103.72 45.18 -28.45
C VAL A 343 104.97 44.31 -28.37
N LYS A 344 104.84 42.98 -28.49
CA LYS A 344 106.00 42.07 -28.52
C LYS A 344 106.95 42.38 -29.69
N TRP A 345 106.40 42.70 -30.88
CA TRP A 345 107.20 43.11 -32.03
C TRP A 345 107.95 44.43 -31.76
N ALA A 346 107.26 45.45 -31.24
CA ALA A 346 107.86 46.74 -30.90
C ALA A 346 108.93 46.63 -29.79
N GLN A 347 108.68 45.80 -28.77
CA GLN A 347 109.62 45.50 -27.70
C GLN A 347 110.88 44.79 -28.22
N ASN A 348 110.72 43.78 -29.08
CA ASN A 348 111.84 43.09 -29.73
C ASN A 348 112.64 44.05 -30.62
N LYS A 349 111.95 44.92 -31.39
CA LYS A 349 112.61 45.94 -32.22
C LYS A 349 113.39 46.93 -31.36
N LEU A 350 112.80 47.49 -30.31
CA LEU A 350 113.49 48.36 -29.36
C LEU A 350 114.70 47.68 -28.70
N SER A 351 114.59 46.39 -28.36
CA SER A 351 115.72 45.62 -27.84
C SER A 351 116.86 45.53 -28.87
N SER A 352 116.56 45.25 -30.14
CA SER A 352 117.58 45.21 -31.21
C SER A 352 118.26 46.56 -31.46
N GLU A 353 117.51 47.67 -31.44
CA GLU A 353 118.09 49.02 -31.51
C GLU A 353 118.94 49.34 -30.28
N THR A 354 118.55 48.84 -29.10
CA THR A 354 119.30 49.04 -27.85
C THR A 354 120.63 48.29 -27.86
N GLU A 355 120.68 47.07 -28.40
CA GLU A 355 121.96 46.35 -28.58
C GLU A 355 122.83 47.01 -29.66
N ALA A 356 122.26 47.45 -30.79
CA ALA A 356 123.00 48.21 -31.81
C ALA A 356 123.57 49.53 -31.25
N HIS A 357 122.82 50.22 -30.37
CA HIS A 357 123.30 51.41 -29.68
C HIS A 357 124.38 51.10 -28.63
N LYS A 358 124.31 49.96 -27.93
CA LYS A 358 125.40 49.49 -27.06
C LYS A 358 126.67 49.20 -27.85
N GLU A 359 126.56 48.51 -28.99
CA GLU A 359 127.69 48.15 -29.85
C GLU A 359 128.37 49.40 -30.43
N THR A 360 127.59 50.34 -30.97
CA THR A 360 128.12 51.63 -31.47
C THR A 360 128.72 52.48 -30.34
N LYS A 361 128.17 52.45 -29.12
CA LYS A 361 128.75 53.11 -27.94
C LYS A 361 130.06 52.46 -27.47
N VAL A 362 130.24 51.15 -27.66
CA VAL A 362 131.54 50.47 -27.45
C VAL A 362 132.55 50.91 -28.50
N LYS A 363 132.19 50.85 -29.79
CA LYS A 363 133.04 51.32 -30.90
C LYS A 363 133.47 52.79 -30.74
N LEU A 364 132.58 53.66 -30.25
CA LEU A 364 132.89 55.07 -29.95
C LEU A 364 133.90 55.22 -28.80
N ARG A 365 133.83 54.38 -27.76
CA ARG A 365 134.83 54.37 -26.68
C ARG A 365 136.19 53.90 -27.19
N GLU A 366 136.23 52.86 -28.02
CA GLU A 366 137.47 52.37 -28.62
C GLU A 366 138.14 53.41 -29.52
N THR A 367 137.38 54.12 -30.36
CA THR A 367 137.93 55.21 -31.18
C THR A 367 138.35 56.41 -30.35
N THR A 368 137.64 56.71 -29.25
CA THR A 368 138.05 57.75 -28.29
C THR A 368 139.36 57.40 -27.58
N ALA A 369 139.54 56.14 -27.14
CA ALA A 369 140.77 55.66 -26.51
C ALA A 369 141.96 55.66 -27.47
N LYS A 370 141.75 55.28 -28.74
CA LYS A 370 142.78 55.42 -29.79
C LYS A 370 143.14 56.89 -30.05
N LEU A 371 142.19 57.81 -29.93
CA LEU A 371 142.44 59.25 -30.06
C LEU A 371 143.19 59.84 -28.86
N THR A 372 142.96 59.37 -27.63
CA THR A 372 143.76 59.79 -26.47
C THR A 372 145.18 59.24 -26.54
N GLN A 373 145.34 57.95 -26.88
CA GLN A 373 146.66 57.35 -27.12
C GLN A 373 147.43 58.11 -28.21
N ALA A 374 146.82 58.41 -29.36
CA ALA A 374 147.47 59.17 -30.42
C ALA A 374 147.86 60.61 -30.00
N LYS A 375 147.08 61.24 -29.10
CA LYS A 375 147.44 62.54 -28.50
C LYS A 375 148.63 62.40 -27.54
N GLU A 376 148.63 61.38 -26.69
CA GLU A 376 149.73 61.07 -25.76
C GLU A 376 151.04 60.79 -26.52
N GLU A 377 150.98 60.01 -27.60
CA GLU A 377 152.09 59.78 -28.53
C GLU A 377 152.57 61.09 -29.18
N THR A 378 151.65 61.95 -29.64
CA THR A 378 151.99 63.27 -30.22
C THR A 378 152.63 64.21 -29.18
N GLU A 379 152.17 64.17 -27.93
CA GLU A 379 152.70 64.97 -26.83
C GLU A 379 154.09 64.46 -26.39
N GLN A 380 154.29 63.14 -26.36
CA GLN A 380 155.59 62.52 -26.08
C GLN A 380 156.61 62.84 -27.18
N ILE A 381 156.21 62.85 -28.46
CA ILE A 381 157.05 63.34 -29.56
C ILE A 381 157.42 64.81 -29.33
N ARG A 382 156.44 65.67 -29.01
CA ARG A 382 156.68 67.10 -28.78
C ARG A 382 157.64 67.35 -27.60
N LYS A 383 157.52 66.57 -26.53
CA LYS A 383 158.44 66.58 -25.38
C LYS A 383 159.85 66.13 -25.76
N ASN A 384 159.98 65.02 -26.48
CA ASN A 384 161.28 64.52 -26.97
C ASN A 384 161.98 65.59 -27.84
N CYS A 385 161.24 66.34 -28.66
CA CYS A 385 161.79 67.46 -29.42
C CYS A 385 162.25 68.64 -28.53
N GLN A 386 161.53 68.97 -27.46
CA GLN A 386 161.95 70.02 -26.51
C GLN A 386 163.22 69.65 -25.75
N ASP A 387 163.34 68.41 -25.27
CA ASP A 387 164.52 67.97 -24.52
C ASP A 387 165.76 67.80 -25.43
N MET A 388 165.57 67.51 -26.72
CA MET A 388 166.63 67.58 -27.75
C MET A 388 167.12 69.01 -28.01
N ILE A 389 166.23 70.01 -27.98
CA ILE A 389 166.61 71.42 -28.14
C ILE A 389 167.40 71.91 -26.92
N ARG A 390 166.92 71.58 -25.71
CA ARG A 390 167.56 71.92 -24.43
C ARG A 390 169.01 71.42 -24.37
N THR A 391 169.22 70.14 -24.65
CA THR A 391 170.55 69.50 -24.58
C THR A 391 171.53 70.01 -25.64
N TYR A 392 171.05 70.57 -26.75
CA TYR A 392 171.90 71.31 -27.70
C TYR A 392 172.34 72.67 -27.13
N GLN A 393 171.42 73.45 -26.56
CA GLN A 393 171.69 74.80 -26.05
C GLN A 393 172.66 74.79 -24.86
N GLU A 394 172.52 73.84 -23.94
CA GLU A 394 173.41 73.65 -22.77
C GLU A 394 174.86 73.26 -23.16
N SER A 395 175.12 72.92 -24.44
CA SER A 395 176.44 72.44 -24.90
C SER A 395 177.38 73.53 -25.47
N GLU A 396 176.87 74.69 -25.88
CA GLU A 396 177.72 75.79 -26.40
C GLU A 396 178.18 76.75 -25.29
N GLU A 397 177.38 76.95 -24.25
CA GLU A 397 177.58 78.03 -23.25
C GLU A 397 178.83 77.84 -22.37
N ILE A 398 179.36 76.62 -22.30
CA ILE A 398 180.47 76.20 -21.41
C ILE A 398 181.87 76.68 -21.91
N LYS A 399 181.97 77.27 -23.11
CA LYS A 399 183.28 77.61 -23.72
C LYS A 399 183.73 79.09 -23.64
N SER A 400 182.98 79.99 -22.99
CA SER A 400 183.20 81.45 -23.17
C SER A 400 183.04 82.36 -21.94
N ASN A 401 183.22 81.87 -20.70
CA ASN A 401 183.09 82.70 -19.49
C ASN A 401 184.15 82.45 -18.39
N GLU A 402 185.39 82.18 -18.78
CA GLU A 402 186.55 82.33 -17.90
C GLU A 402 187.15 83.74 -18.09
N LEU A 403 187.34 84.50 -16.99
CA LEU A 403 187.75 85.92 -16.96
C LEU A 403 186.75 86.99 -17.47
N ASP A 404 185.63 87.22 -16.75
CA ASP A 404 185.16 88.61 -16.55
C ASP A 404 184.49 88.90 -15.18
N ALA A 405 185.05 88.35 -14.10
CA ALA A 405 184.65 88.70 -12.73
C ALA A 405 185.20 90.08 -12.27
N LYS A 406 185.34 91.08 -13.16
CA LYS A 406 186.02 92.36 -12.85
C LYS A 406 185.39 93.67 -13.36
N LEU A 407 184.33 93.61 -14.16
CA LEU A 407 183.44 94.76 -14.41
C LEU A 407 182.01 94.44 -13.91
N ARG A 408 181.73 94.62 -12.61
CA ARG A 408 181.27 95.88 -11.98
C ARG A 408 180.04 96.53 -12.64
N GLU A 409 178.97 96.56 -11.86
CA GLU A 409 178.47 97.85 -11.34
C GLU A 409 177.79 98.78 -12.34
N THR A 410 176.76 98.28 -13.03
CA THR A 410 175.50 99.04 -13.10
C THR A 410 174.32 98.07 -12.90
N LYS A 411 173.60 98.25 -11.77
CA LYS A 411 172.41 97.46 -11.35
C LYS A 411 172.65 95.98 -11.00
N GLY A 412 172.18 95.42 -9.88
CA GLY A 412 171.31 95.97 -8.82
C GLY A 412 169.92 96.29 -9.37
N GLU A 413 168.98 95.35 -9.45
CA GLU A 413 168.40 94.51 -8.39
C GLU A 413 167.81 93.24 -9.07
N LEU A 414 167.75 92.01 -8.55
CA LEU A 414 167.74 91.47 -7.18
C LEU A 414 166.68 92.15 -6.29
N GLU A 415 165.47 91.60 -6.17
CA GLU A 415 165.29 90.24 -5.63
C GLU A 415 164.71 89.19 -6.59
N LYS A 416 165.57 88.25 -6.98
CA LYS A 416 165.19 86.89 -7.39
C LYS A 416 165.79 85.94 -6.35
N HIS A 417 164.98 85.02 -5.80
CA HIS A 417 165.35 83.97 -4.83
C HIS A 417 165.89 84.51 -3.48
N LYS A 418 165.39 84.02 -2.34
CA LYS A 418 165.30 82.60 -1.95
C LYS A 418 163.84 82.15 -1.71
N GLN A 419 163.41 80.92 -1.98
CA GLN A 419 164.02 79.57 -1.93
C GLN A 419 164.16 78.99 -0.51
N GLU A 420 163.25 78.07 -0.20
CA GLU A 420 163.29 77.04 0.85
C GLU A 420 163.29 77.45 2.34
N GLN A 421 162.37 76.80 3.06
CA GLN A 421 162.42 76.37 4.47
C GLN A 421 163.27 77.24 5.42
N THR A 422 162.67 78.03 6.32
CA THR A 422 162.13 77.52 7.60
C THR A 422 160.97 78.39 8.15
N ASP A 423 160.31 78.16 9.30
CA ASP A 423 160.59 77.25 10.43
C ASP A 423 159.32 76.73 11.16
N GLN A 424 159.51 76.02 12.28
CA GLN A 424 158.46 75.38 13.09
C GLN A 424 158.51 75.79 14.58
N LEU A 425 157.36 75.75 15.26
CA LEU A 425 157.15 75.66 16.73
C LEU A 425 157.22 76.93 17.64
N GLU A 426 156.67 76.71 18.86
CA GLU A 426 156.85 77.42 20.16
C GLU A 426 156.08 78.74 20.46
N VAL A 427 155.73 79.09 21.73
CA VAL A 427 155.06 78.32 22.82
C VAL A 427 154.54 79.25 23.97
N GLN A 428 153.40 78.91 24.59
CA GLN A 428 152.88 79.27 25.96
C GLN A 428 152.59 80.73 26.47
N HIS A 429 151.41 80.85 27.12
CA HIS A 429 151.11 81.41 28.47
C HIS A 429 150.37 82.76 28.71
N ASN A 430 149.36 82.69 29.60
CA ASN A 430 148.76 83.67 30.55
C ASN A 430 148.32 85.09 30.12
N THR A 431 147.10 85.52 30.48
CA THR A 431 146.74 85.87 31.88
C THR A 431 145.24 85.85 32.17
N ASP A 432 144.86 85.86 33.46
CA ASP A 432 143.47 85.88 33.94
C ASP A 432 142.71 87.20 33.69
N ILE A 433 141.39 87.09 33.48
CA ILE A 433 140.31 87.79 34.23
C ILE A 433 138.97 87.59 33.47
N HIS A 434 138.02 86.86 34.08
CA HIS A 434 136.53 86.87 33.89
C HIS A 434 135.84 85.59 34.41
N LEU A 435 136.43 84.90 35.39
CA LEU A 435 136.01 83.57 35.88
C LEU A 435 134.64 83.50 36.58
N HIS A 436 133.98 84.63 36.87
CA HIS A 436 132.78 84.67 37.72
C HIS A 436 131.45 84.75 36.93
N THR A 437 131.41 85.33 35.74
CA THR A 437 130.17 85.42 34.93
C THR A 437 129.96 84.19 34.06
N VAL A 438 131.04 83.63 33.50
CA VAL A 438 130.99 82.39 32.71
C VAL A 438 130.52 81.22 33.58
N LYS A 439 131.09 81.05 34.78
CA LYS A 439 130.67 80.00 35.72
C LYS A 439 129.20 80.04 36.09
N CYS A 440 128.62 81.22 36.35
CA CYS A 440 127.19 81.28 36.68
C CYS A 440 126.28 80.79 35.52
N LEU A 441 126.69 81.01 34.27
CA LEU A 441 125.97 80.51 33.10
C LEU A 441 126.27 79.03 32.81
N GLU A 442 127.49 78.56 33.09
CA GLU A 442 127.87 77.14 33.01
C GLU A 442 127.23 76.28 34.12
N ASP A 443 127.00 76.83 35.32
CA ASP A 443 126.30 76.18 36.45
C ASP A 443 124.76 76.21 36.31
N GLU A 444 124.22 77.11 35.48
CA GLU A 444 122.80 77.13 35.11
C GLU A 444 122.49 76.24 33.90
N ARG A 445 123.38 76.15 32.92
CA ARG A 445 123.21 75.30 31.73
C ARG A 445 122.76 73.85 32.04
N PRO A 446 123.41 73.08 32.93
CA PRO A 446 122.98 71.71 33.23
C PRO A 446 121.59 71.67 33.89
N ARG A 447 121.20 72.70 34.64
CA ARG A 447 119.85 72.79 35.23
C ARG A 447 118.79 72.94 34.15
N TRP A 448 119.04 73.79 33.15
CA TRP A 448 118.15 73.96 32.00
C TRP A 448 118.13 72.71 31.10
N GLU A 449 119.26 72.01 30.95
CA GLU A 449 119.34 70.74 30.22
C GLU A 449 118.61 69.59 30.96
N ASP A 450 118.67 69.53 32.30
CA ASP A 450 117.89 68.63 33.15
C ASP A 450 116.40 68.93 33.06
N GLU A 451 115.97 70.19 33.17
CA GLU A 451 114.55 70.56 33.04
C GLU A 451 114.00 70.21 31.66
N LEU A 452 114.74 70.52 30.59
CA LEU A 452 114.41 70.07 29.23
C LEU A 452 114.38 68.54 29.08
N SER A 453 115.13 67.80 29.88
CA SER A 453 115.13 66.33 29.87
C SER A 453 113.92 65.77 30.62
N LYS A 454 113.55 66.34 31.78
CA LYS A 454 112.28 66.05 32.48
C LYS A 454 111.07 66.31 31.59
N TYR A 455 111.00 67.47 30.93
CA TYR A 455 109.91 67.78 29.99
C TYR A 455 109.86 66.81 28.82
N ARG A 456 111.01 66.39 28.26
CA ARG A 456 111.06 65.36 27.21
C ARG A 456 110.60 63.99 27.71
N GLU A 457 110.95 63.58 28.92
CA GLU A 457 110.42 62.36 29.55
C GLU A 457 108.91 62.41 29.78
N ILE A 458 108.37 63.54 30.24
CA ILE A 458 106.93 63.74 30.44
C ILE A 458 106.19 63.66 29.09
N ILE A 459 106.67 64.37 28.06
CA ILE A 459 106.11 64.32 26.71
C ILE A 459 106.16 62.90 26.13
N ASN A 460 107.24 62.15 26.37
CA ASN A 460 107.36 60.78 25.87
C ASN A 460 106.44 59.80 26.64
N ARG A 461 106.27 59.94 27.97
CA ARG A 461 105.25 59.19 28.72
C ARG A 461 103.84 59.52 28.24
N GLN A 462 103.52 60.79 28.02
CA GLN A 462 102.22 61.23 27.49
C GLN A 462 101.96 60.66 26.09
N LYS A 463 102.94 60.69 25.18
CA LYS A 463 102.83 60.04 23.86
C LYS A 463 102.58 58.54 23.95
N ALA A 464 103.29 57.84 24.83
CA ALA A 464 103.12 56.40 25.04
C ALA A 464 101.74 56.05 25.62
N GLU A 465 101.19 56.88 26.52
CA GLU A 465 99.86 56.67 27.07
C GLU A 465 98.75 57.05 26.08
N ILE A 466 98.93 58.09 25.27
CA ILE A 466 98.03 58.41 24.14
C ILE A 466 98.02 57.28 23.10
N ALA A 467 99.16 56.61 22.86
CA ALA A 467 99.20 55.42 22.03
C ALA A 467 98.34 54.29 22.64
N ARG A 468 98.61 53.89 23.89
CA ARG A 468 97.82 52.86 24.60
C ARG A 468 96.32 53.17 24.67
N GLN A 469 95.94 54.43 24.79
CA GLN A 469 94.53 54.85 24.80
C GLN A 469 93.89 54.69 23.42
N ARG A 470 94.64 54.92 22.33
CA ARG A 470 94.17 54.62 20.95
C ARG A 470 94.10 53.12 20.71
N ASP A 471 95.10 52.36 21.18
CA ASP A 471 95.11 50.90 21.05
C ASP A 471 93.87 50.29 21.74
N LYS A 472 93.59 50.70 22.98
CA LYS A 472 92.37 50.32 23.72
C LYS A 472 91.06 50.76 23.04
N LEU A 473 91.02 51.94 22.41
CA LEU A 473 89.85 52.37 21.64
C LEU A 473 89.66 51.49 20.38
N GLY A 474 90.74 51.02 19.76
CA GLY A 474 90.70 50.02 18.68
C GLY A 474 90.20 48.66 19.17
N GLU A 475 90.67 48.19 20.33
CA GLU A 475 90.17 46.97 20.99
C GLU A 475 88.67 47.06 21.29
N ILE A 476 88.21 48.19 21.83
CA ILE A 476 86.78 48.44 22.10
C ILE A 476 85.97 48.45 20.80
N HIS A 477 86.40 49.17 19.76
CA HIS A 477 85.68 49.21 18.48
C HIS A 477 85.60 47.83 17.81
N ALA A 478 86.65 47.01 17.92
CA ALA A 478 86.64 45.63 17.42
C ALA A 478 85.68 44.72 18.19
N LEU A 479 85.53 44.94 19.50
CA LEU A 479 84.54 44.24 20.34
C LEU A 479 83.11 44.73 20.09
N GLU A 480 82.90 46.03 19.85
CA GLU A 480 81.60 46.61 19.48
C GLU A 480 81.14 46.09 18.12
N GLU A 481 82.03 46.05 17.12
CA GLU A 481 81.77 45.39 15.84
C GLU A 481 81.45 43.90 15.98
N GLN A 482 82.17 43.17 16.85
CA GLN A 482 81.90 41.76 17.06
C GLN A 482 80.54 41.55 17.73
N HIS A 483 80.24 42.32 18.77
CA HIS A 483 78.94 42.27 19.44
C HIS A 483 77.79 42.58 18.47
N GLN A 484 77.96 43.55 17.56
CA GLN A 484 76.97 43.81 16.51
C GLN A 484 76.81 42.63 15.54
N ARG A 485 77.90 41.95 15.14
CA ARG A 485 77.81 40.72 14.33
C ARG A 485 77.07 39.61 15.08
N ASP A 486 77.42 39.39 16.35
CA ASP A 486 76.80 38.39 17.22
C ASP A 486 75.30 38.67 17.44
N GLU A 487 74.89 39.94 17.58
CA GLU A 487 73.47 40.31 17.67
C GLU A 487 72.70 40.03 16.37
N HIS A 488 73.27 40.33 15.20
CA HIS A 488 72.62 40.04 13.93
C HIS A 488 72.49 38.52 13.68
N GLU A 489 73.51 37.73 14.03
CA GLU A 489 73.44 36.27 14.00
C GLU A 489 72.40 35.73 14.99
N MET A 490 72.34 36.27 16.21
CA MET A 490 71.32 35.91 17.20
C MET A 490 69.89 36.33 16.80
N VAL A 491 69.71 37.32 15.93
CA VAL A 491 68.39 37.65 15.35
C VAL A 491 68.06 36.65 14.23
N SER A 492 68.98 36.39 13.29
CA SER A 492 68.78 35.41 12.21
C SER A 492 68.42 34.02 12.74
N LEU A 493 69.14 33.54 13.77
CA LEU A 493 68.87 32.25 14.40
C LEU A 493 67.52 32.22 15.15
N ARG A 494 66.99 33.36 15.62
CA ARG A 494 65.64 33.43 16.19
C ARG A 494 64.57 33.35 15.10
N GLU A 495 64.75 34.09 14.00
CA GLU A 495 63.84 34.05 12.85
C GLU A 495 63.80 32.64 12.22
N GLU A 496 64.93 31.95 12.14
CA GLU A 496 65.00 30.55 11.71
C GLU A 496 64.25 29.61 12.68
N VAL A 497 64.48 29.72 13.99
CA VAL A 497 63.78 28.91 15.01
C VAL A 497 62.27 29.19 15.00
N GLU A 498 61.85 30.44 14.83
CA GLU A 498 60.42 30.81 14.78
C GLU A 498 59.76 30.31 13.48
N SER A 499 60.45 30.40 12.34
CA SER A 499 60.04 29.80 11.07
C SER A 499 59.90 28.27 11.16
N VAL A 500 60.84 27.58 11.81
CA VAL A 500 60.78 26.13 12.05
C VAL A 500 59.62 25.78 13.00
N ASN A 501 59.36 26.58 14.03
CA ASN A 501 58.21 26.38 14.92
C ASN A 501 56.87 26.52 14.18
N VAL A 502 56.73 27.50 13.27
CA VAL A 502 55.54 27.62 12.42
C VAL A 502 55.36 26.38 11.55
N GLN A 503 56.41 25.91 10.88
CA GLN A 503 56.38 24.68 10.07
C GLN A 503 56.01 23.44 10.90
N ILE A 504 56.48 23.35 12.15
CA ILE A 504 56.11 22.27 13.08
C ILE A 504 54.62 22.36 13.45
N CYS A 505 54.07 23.56 13.68
CA CYS A 505 52.64 23.75 13.94
C CYS A 505 51.78 23.36 12.72
N ASP A 506 52.15 23.78 11.51
CA ASP A 506 51.42 23.43 10.28
C ASP A 506 51.43 21.92 10.05
N LEU A 507 52.60 21.26 10.21
CA LEU A 507 52.71 19.80 10.10
C LEU A 507 51.92 19.06 11.19
N GLN A 508 51.80 19.61 12.40
CA GLN A 508 50.95 19.04 13.45
C GLN A 508 49.46 19.15 13.11
N LEU A 509 49.03 20.26 12.51
CA LEU A 509 47.66 20.44 12.03
C LEU A 509 47.33 19.47 10.87
N ASP A 510 48.24 19.30 9.91
CA ASP A 510 48.09 18.32 8.82
C ASP A 510 48.02 16.87 9.34
N VAL A 511 48.89 16.51 10.30
CA VAL A 511 48.85 15.19 10.96
C VAL A 511 47.54 15.00 11.73
N GLN A 512 47.03 16.00 12.45
CA GLN A 512 45.76 15.88 13.14
C GLN A 512 44.58 15.78 12.16
N GLY A 513 44.52 16.65 11.15
CA GLY A 513 43.49 16.61 10.11
C GLY A 513 43.54 15.34 9.25
N SER A 514 44.67 14.64 9.17
CA SER A 514 44.73 13.30 8.56
C SER A 514 44.14 12.21 9.46
N ARG A 515 44.41 12.23 10.76
CA ARG A 515 43.81 11.31 11.75
C ARG A 515 42.29 11.48 11.87
N GLU A 516 41.79 12.70 11.76
CA GLU A 516 40.36 12.99 11.75
C GLU A 516 39.69 12.37 10.51
N ARG A 517 40.29 12.53 9.32
CA ARG A 517 39.84 11.84 8.08
C ARG A 517 39.95 10.31 8.16
N GLU A 518 40.99 9.79 8.80
CA GLU A 518 41.15 8.35 9.04
C GLU A 518 40.02 7.81 9.94
N ALA A 519 39.70 8.52 11.04
CA ALA A 519 38.60 8.17 11.93
C ALA A 519 37.23 8.23 11.23
N GLU A 520 37.00 9.23 10.36
CA GLU A 520 35.79 9.27 9.52
C GLU A 520 35.72 8.06 8.56
N LEU A 521 36.80 7.74 7.85
CA LEU A 521 36.87 6.59 6.94
C LEU A 521 36.66 5.25 7.66
N LEU A 522 37.22 5.08 8.86
CA LEU A 522 36.97 3.93 9.71
C LEU A 522 35.49 3.87 10.15
N GLY A 523 34.90 4.99 10.54
CA GLY A 523 33.47 5.08 10.88
C GLY A 523 32.52 4.84 9.70
N PHE A 524 32.93 5.17 8.47
CA PHE A 524 32.21 4.77 7.25
C PHE A 524 32.37 3.26 6.98
N THR A 525 33.56 2.71 7.19
CA THR A 525 33.87 1.29 7.01
C THR A 525 33.09 0.41 8.00
N GLU A 526 32.99 0.82 9.26
CA GLU A 526 32.16 0.17 10.29
C GLU A 526 30.68 0.15 9.88
N LYS A 527 30.12 1.31 9.48
CA LYS A 527 28.71 1.43 9.05
C LYS A 527 28.42 0.59 7.80
N LEU A 528 29.36 0.53 6.84
CA LEU A 528 29.27 -0.33 5.67
C LEU A 528 29.30 -1.81 6.05
N SER A 529 30.24 -2.21 6.92
CA SER A 529 30.38 -3.60 7.36
C SER A 529 29.16 -4.08 8.16
N SER A 530 28.68 -3.27 9.11
CA SER A 530 27.45 -3.51 9.87
C SER A 530 26.23 -3.66 8.96
N LYS A 531 26.05 -2.73 7.99
CA LYS A 531 24.94 -2.80 7.03
C LYS A 531 25.05 -4.00 6.09
N ASN A 532 26.26 -4.40 5.69
CA ASN A 532 26.47 -5.58 4.86
C ASN A 532 26.15 -6.87 5.63
N ALA A 533 26.55 -6.97 6.91
CA ALA A 533 26.21 -8.09 7.77
C ALA A 533 24.68 -8.20 8.01
N LEU A 534 23.98 -7.07 8.18
CA LEU A 534 22.52 -7.03 8.26
C LEU A 534 21.86 -7.50 6.95
N LEU A 535 22.28 -6.97 5.79
CA LEU A 535 21.75 -7.38 4.49
C LEU A 535 22.04 -8.86 4.19
N GLN A 536 23.20 -9.39 4.61
CA GLN A 536 23.52 -10.81 4.49
C GLN A 536 22.66 -11.67 5.42
N SER A 537 22.36 -11.19 6.64
CA SER A 537 21.42 -11.84 7.55
C SER A 537 19.99 -11.86 7.00
N GLU A 538 19.51 -10.75 6.44
CA GLU A 538 18.20 -10.65 5.79
C GLU A 538 18.14 -11.56 4.54
N SER A 539 19.17 -11.56 3.70
CA SER A 539 19.26 -12.43 2.53
C SER A 539 19.23 -13.91 2.92
N ASN A 540 19.97 -14.32 3.96
CA ASN A 540 19.94 -15.69 4.47
C ASN A 540 18.55 -16.05 5.06
N GLY A 541 17.91 -15.10 5.75
CA GLY A 541 16.55 -15.27 6.29
C GLY A 541 15.46 -15.36 5.21
N LEU A 542 15.63 -14.65 4.10
CA LEU A 542 14.76 -14.74 2.92
C LEU A 542 15.00 -16.02 2.14
N GLN A 543 16.25 -16.45 1.96
CA GLN A 543 16.58 -17.73 1.33
C GLN A 543 15.98 -18.89 2.13
N ALA A 544 16.16 -18.92 3.46
CA ALA A 544 15.56 -19.95 4.31
C ALA A 544 14.01 -19.94 4.31
N GLN A 545 13.37 -18.82 3.96
CA GLN A 545 11.92 -18.77 3.71
C GLN A 545 11.56 -19.30 2.32
N LEU A 546 12.34 -18.95 1.29
CA LEU A 546 12.19 -19.47 -0.07
C LEU A 546 12.32 -21.00 -0.08
N ASP A 547 13.33 -21.55 0.59
CA ASP A 547 13.60 -22.98 0.68
C ASP A 547 12.42 -23.72 1.34
N ARG A 548 11.87 -23.17 2.44
CA ARG A 548 10.68 -23.72 3.13
C ARG A 548 9.42 -23.63 2.28
N LEU A 549 9.23 -22.55 1.52
CA LEU A 549 8.11 -22.45 0.58
C LEU A 549 8.30 -23.42 -0.60
N GLY A 550 9.53 -23.66 -1.02
CA GLY A 550 9.90 -24.70 -2.00
C GLY A 550 9.55 -26.11 -1.52
N THR A 551 9.99 -26.51 -0.31
CA THR A 551 9.65 -27.83 0.25
C THR A 551 8.14 -27.98 0.42
N ASN A 552 7.45 -26.97 0.97
CA ASN A 552 6.00 -27.01 1.14
C ASN A 552 5.27 -27.11 -0.22
N SER A 553 5.77 -26.43 -1.26
CA SER A 553 5.19 -26.53 -2.61
C SER A 553 5.45 -27.90 -3.25
N MET A 554 6.61 -28.52 -3.01
CA MET A 554 6.91 -29.88 -3.48
C MET A 554 6.05 -30.92 -2.75
N GLU A 555 5.85 -30.78 -1.43
CA GLU A 555 4.97 -31.66 -0.65
C GLU A 555 3.50 -31.53 -1.10
N LEU A 556 3.01 -30.30 -1.32
CA LEU A 556 1.65 -30.08 -1.82
C LEU A 556 1.45 -30.59 -3.25
N GLN A 557 2.46 -30.45 -4.12
CA GLN A 557 2.43 -31.03 -5.47
C GLN A 557 2.43 -32.56 -5.41
N GLY A 558 3.31 -33.18 -4.62
CA GLY A 558 3.34 -34.64 -4.44
C GLY A 558 2.01 -35.18 -3.94
N ARG A 559 1.40 -34.52 -2.94
CA ARG A 559 0.06 -34.89 -2.44
C ARG A 559 -1.05 -34.68 -3.46
N LEU A 560 -0.95 -33.66 -4.32
CA LEU A 560 -1.88 -33.48 -5.44
C LEU A 560 -1.76 -34.65 -6.42
N ASP A 561 -0.54 -35.01 -6.82
CA ASP A 561 -0.26 -36.11 -7.75
C ASP A 561 -0.67 -37.48 -7.17
N GLU A 562 -0.46 -37.71 -5.87
CA GLU A 562 -1.00 -38.87 -5.13
C GLU A 562 -2.54 -38.92 -5.19
N THR A 563 -3.23 -37.81 -4.93
CA THR A 563 -4.70 -37.79 -5.02
C THR A 563 -5.21 -37.95 -6.45
N GLN A 564 -4.51 -37.40 -7.44
CA GLN A 564 -4.89 -37.49 -8.85
C GLN A 564 -4.65 -38.90 -9.43
N THR A 565 -3.57 -39.57 -9.04
CA THR A 565 -3.33 -40.99 -9.37
C THR A 565 -4.36 -41.88 -8.69
N ALA A 566 -4.65 -41.68 -7.40
CA ALA A 566 -5.68 -42.44 -6.69
C ALA A 566 -7.10 -42.23 -7.27
N LEU A 567 -7.43 -41.02 -7.74
CA LEU A 567 -8.70 -40.72 -8.40
C LEU A 567 -8.79 -41.34 -9.81
N THR A 568 -7.72 -41.28 -10.60
CA THR A 568 -7.70 -41.89 -11.95
C THR A 568 -7.72 -43.42 -11.89
N GLU A 569 -7.10 -44.04 -10.87
CA GLU A 569 -7.29 -45.47 -10.57
C GLU A 569 -8.74 -45.82 -10.22
N ARG A 570 -9.39 -45.04 -9.35
CA ARG A 570 -10.80 -45.27 -8.97
C ARG A 570 -11.73 -45.11 -10.17
N LEU A 571 -11.51 -44.08 -11.00
CA LEU A 571 -12.25 -43.88 -12.23
C LEU A 571 -12.11 -45.09 -13.16
N ARG A 572 -10.88 -45.58 -13.42
CA ARG A 572 -10.66 -46.78 -14.24
C ARG A 572 -11.33 -48.03 -13.70
N LYS A 573 -11.39 -48.19 -12.37
CA LYS A 573 -12.06 -49.33 -11.72
C LYS A 573 -13.58 -49.24 -11.88
N GLU A 574 -14.16 -48.05 -11.75
CA GLU A 574 -15.60 -47.80 -11.99
C GLU A 574 -15.96 -47.94 -13.49
N GLU A 575 -15.10 -47.46 -14.39
CA GLU A 575 -15.24 -47.63 -15.86
C GLU A 575 -15.24 -49.11 -16.25
N ALA A 576 -14.30 -49.90 -15.72
CA ALA A 576 -14.25 -51.34 -15.95
C ALA A 576 -15.50 -52.06 -15.43
N LEU A 577 -15.93 -51.78 -14.19
CA LEU A 577 -17.14 -52.37 -13.62
C LEU A 577 -18.40 -52.02 -14.42
N ARG A 578 -18.49 -50.80 -14.98
CA ARG A 578 -19.60 -50.40 -15.87
C ARG A 578 -19.53 -51.06 -17.24
N GLN A 579 -18.33 -51.31 -17.77
CA GLN A 579 -18.16 -52.06 -19.01
C GLN A 579 -18.59 -53.53 -18.81
N ASP A 580 -18.15 -54.17 -17.73
CA ASP A 580 -18.57 -55.54 -17.36
C ASP A 580 -20.10 -55.65 -17.17
N GLU A 581 -20.71 -54.67 -16.48
CA GLU A 581 -22.17 -54.56 -16.28
C GLU A 581 -22.91 -54.42 -17.63
N VAL A 582 -22.40 -53.57 -18.53
CA VAL A 582 -22.97 -53.35 -19.86
C VAL A 582 -22.81 -54.58 -20.77
N GLU A 583 -21.70 -55.31 -20.69
CA GLU A 583 -21.49 -56.55 -21.45
C GLU A 583 -22.39 -57.68 -20.93
N ALA A 584 -22.55 -57.82 -19.61
CA ALA A 584 -23.48 -58.78 -19.01
C ALA A 584 -24.94 -58.50 -19.42
N LEU A 585 -25.39 -57.24 -19.38
CA LEU A 585 -26.73 -56.85 -19.82
C LEU A 585 -26.92 -57.01 -21.34
N GLN A 586 -25.87 -56.86 -22.16
CA GLN A 586 -25.93 -57.19 -23.58
C GLN A 586 -26.05 -58.69 -23.82
N ALA A 587 -25.35 -59.52 -23.05
CA ALA A 587 -25.46 -60.98 -23.13
C ALA A 587 -26.86 -61.48 -22.72
N GLU A 588 -27.42 -60.97 -21.61
CA GLU A 588 -28.80 -61.28 -21.18
C GLU A 588 -29.83 -60.82 -22.23
N ARG A 589 -29.66 -59.62 -22.79
CA ARG A 589 -30.51 -59.14 -23.88
C ARG A 589 -30.42 -60.05 -25.12
N ALA A 590 -29.25 -60.59 -25.43
CA ALA A 590 -29.06 -61.50 -26.56
C ALA A 590 -29.70 -62.88 -26.31
N THR A 591 -29.61 -63.45 -25.11
CA THR A 591 -30.30 -64.71 -24.77
C THR A 591 -31.81 -64.53 -24.80
N LEU A 592 -32.35 -63.48 -24.19
CA LEU A 592 -33.79 -63.15 -24.23
C LEU A 592 -34.30 -62.90 -25.65
N GLN A 593 -33.49 -62.29 -26.53
CA GLN A 593 -33.82 -62.14 -27.95
C GLN A 593 -33.85 -63.49 -28.70
N MET A 594 -32.90 -64.39 -28.42
CA MET A 594 -32.88 -65.74 -28.98
C MET A 594 -34.08 -66.57 -28.50
N GLU A 595 -34.40 -66.54 -27.21
CA GLU A 595 -35.60 -67.20 -26.66
C GLU A 595 -36.89 -66.64 -27.27
N THR A 596 -36.99 -65.31 -27.39
CA THR A 596 -38.11 -64.65 -28.05
C THR A 596 -38.26 -65.08 -29.52
N ALA A 597 -37.15 -65.30 -30.23
CA ALA A 597 -37.16 -65.83 -31.59
C ALA A 597 -37.64 -67.30 -31.62
N GLN A 598 -37.12 -68.18 -30.76
CA GLN A 598 -37.55 -69.58 -30.66
C GLN A 598 -39.03 -69.72 -30.25
N LEU A 599 -39.54 -68.82 -29.40
CA LEU A 599 -40.96 -68.80 -29.03
C LEU A 599 -41.84 -68.31 -30.19
N LYS A 600 -41.38 -67.36 -31.01
CA LYS A 600 -42.08 -66.94 -32.23
C LYS A 600 -42.19 -68.08 -33.25
N THR A 601 -41.09 -68.78 -33.55
CA THR A 601 -41.14 -69.91 -34.52
C THR A 601 -42.06 -71.01 -34.02
N ARG A 602 -42.00 -71.38 -32.73
CA ARG A 602 -42.94 -72.35 -32.13
C ARG A 602 -44.40 -71.91 -32.21
N VAL A 603 -44.70 -70.62 -32.06
CA VAL A 603 -46.06 -70.08 -32.21
C VAL A 603 -46.51 -70.11 -33.67
N GLU A 604 -45.60 -69.92 -34.63
CA GLU A 604 -45.88 -70.03 -36.06
C GLU A 604 -46.10 -71.50 -36.47
N GLU A 605 -45.22 -72.41 -36.06
CA GLU A 605 -45.37 -73.87 -36.19
C GLU A 605 -46.72 -74.37 -35.63
N GLN A 606 -47.10 -73.92 -34.43
CA GLN A 606 -48.39 -74.28 -33.82
C GLN A 606 -49.60 -73.66 -34.55
N ARG A 607 -49.48 -72.45 -35.10
CA ARG A 607 -50.53 -71.84 -35.93
C ARG A 607 -50.73 -72.62 -37.22
N ASP A 608 -49.64 -73.02 -37.87
CA ASP A 608 -49.70 -73.81 -39.11
C ASP A 608 -50.21 -75.22 -38.86
N GLU A 609 -49.77 -75.93 -37.81
CA GLU A 609 -50.36 -77.23 -37.47
C GLU A 609 -51.84 -77.09 -37.10
N LEU A 610 -52.25 -76.07 -36.35
CA LEU A 610 -53.67 -75.79 -36.07
C LEU A 610 -54.45 -75.47 -37.36
N HIS A 611 -53.83 -74.84 -38.35
CA HIS A 611 -54.42 -74.61 -39.68
C HIS A 611 -54.50 -75.89 -40.50
N THR A 612 -53.49 -76.77 -40.49
CA THR A 612 -53.59 -78.09 -41.13
C THR A 612 -54.63 -78.95 -40.44
N GLN A 613 -54.76 -78.91 -39.11
CA GLN A 613 -55.81 -79.61 -38.35
C GLN A 613 -57.19 -79.07 -38.69
N LYS A 614 -57.39 -77.75 -38.80
CA LYS A 614 -58.65 -77.19 -39.32
C LYS A 614 -58.94 -77.63 -40.75
N ARG A 615 -57.94 -77.72 -41.64
CA ARG A 615 -58.10 -78.25 -43.01
C ARG A 615 -58.44 -79.75 -43.01
N LYS A 616 -57.75 -80.57 -42.20
CA LYS A 616 -57.99 -82.01 -41.99
C LYS A 616 -59.42 -82.24 -41.46
N GLN A 617 -59.81 -81.53 -40.39
CA GLN A 617 -61.17 -81.59 -39.82
C GLN A 617 -62.24 -81.14 -40.83
N ALA A 618 -62.02 -80.04 -41.57
CA ALA A 618 -62.95 -79.60 -42.60
C ALA A 618 -63.06 -80.60 -43.78
N ALA A 619 -61.98 -81.31 -44.12
CA ALA A 619 -62.01 -82.40 -45.10
C ALA A 619 -62.77 -83.62 -44.55
N ASN A 620 -62.51 -84.03 -43.31
CA ASN A 620 -63.21 -85.13 -42.65
C ASN A 620 -64.71 -84.82 -42.46
N ILE A 621 -65.08 -83.58 -42.11
CA ILE A 621 -66.48 -83.15 -42.03
C ILE A 621 -67.13 -83.21 -43.42
N LYS A 622 -66.44 -82.75 -44.48
CA LYS A 622 -66.94 -82.88 -45.86
C LYS A 622 -67.12 -84.34 -46.27
N ASP A 623 -66.20 -85.24 -45.88
CA ASP A 623 -66.30 -86.65 -46.23
C ASP A 623 -67.37 -87.38 -45.41
N LEU A 624 -67.42 -87.18 -44.09
CA LEU A 624 -68.52 -87.66 -43.25
C LEU A 624 -69.89 -87.12 -43.71
N THR A 625 -69.94 -85.89 -44.25
CA THR A 625 -71.16 -85.35 -44.87
C THR A 625 -71.50 -86.09 -46.17
N LYS A 626 -70.53 -86.41 -47.03
CA LYS A 626 -70.76 -87.28 -48.20
C LYS A 626 -71.22 -88.68 -47.76
N GLN A 627 -70.60 -89.27 -46.74
CA GLN A 627 -70.97 -90.58 -46.21
C GLN A 627 -72.37 -90.56 -45.60
N LEU A 628 -72.76 -89.50 -44.88
CA LEU A 628 -74.14 -89.29 -44.41
C LEU A 628 -75.13 -89.13 -45.57
N ILE A 629 -74.77 -88.41 -46.64
CA ILE A 629 -75.61 -88.30 -47.84
C ILE A 629 -75.72 -89.65 -48.56
N LEU A 630 -74.64 -90.43 -48.64
CA LEU A 630 -74.65 -91.78 -49.22
C LEU A 630 -75.40 -92.80 -48.35
N ALA A 631 -75.35 -92.67 -47.02
CA ALA A 631 -76.12 -93.48 -46.08
C ALA A 631 -77.61 -93.13 -46.12
N ARG A 632 -77.96 -91.84 -46.22
CA ARG A 632 -79.33 -91.38 -46.50
C ARG A 632 -79.82 -91.91 -47.84
N LYS A 633 -79.03 -91.80 -48.91
CA LYS A 633 -79.37 -92.40 -50.21
C LYS A 633 -79.52 -93.92 -50.16
N ARG A 634 -78.78 -94.63 -49.30
CA ARG A 634 -78.95 -96.08 -49.10
C ARG A 634 -80.20 -96.44 -48.27
N LEU A 635 -80.60 -95.58 -47.33
CA LEU A 635 -81.89 -95.69 -46.64
C LEU A 635 -83.05 -95.41 -47.61
N GLU A 636 -82.98 -94.32 -48.39
CA GLU A 636 -83.92 -93.99 -49.46
C GLU A 636 -84.03 -95.11 -50.50
N GLN A 637 -82.93 -95.81 -50.83
CA GLN A 637 -82.89 -96.99 -51.71
C GLN A 637 -83.45 -98.29 -51.10
N VAL A 638 -83.73 -98.32 -49.79
CA VAL A 638 -84.47 -99.42 -49.12
C VAL A 638 -85.94 -99.04 -48.91
N GLU A 639 -86.24 -97.77 -48.66
CA GLU A 639 -87.61 -97.27 -48.46
C GLU A 639 -88.36 -96.97 -49.77
N ASN A 640 -87.68 -96.71 -50.89
CA ASN A 640 -88.30 -96.53 -52.21
C ASN A 640 -87.61 -97.36 -53.30
N GLY A 641 -88.21 -98.51 -53.61
CA GLY A 641 -87.87 -99.31 -54.77
C GLY A 641 -88.51 -98.77 -56.06
N GLY A 642 -87.68 -98.21 -56.95
CA GLY A 642 -87.99 -98.12 -58.39
C GLY A 642 -88.11 -96.71 -59.00
N CYS A 643 -87.20 -96.46 -59.96
CA CYS A 643 -87.36 -95.58 -61.13
C CYS A 643 -87.47 -94.05 -60.93
N ASP A 644 -86.86 -93.18 -61.76
CA ASP A 644 -85.57 -93.22 -62.47
C ASP A 644 -85.23 -91.78 -62.92
N ARG A 645 -83.94 -91.40 -62.94
CA ARG A 645 -83.35 -90.13 -63.47
C ARG A 645 -83.87 -88.80 -62.86
N ASP A 646 -83.02 -87.99 -62.23
CA ASP A 646 -81.91 -87.17 -62.76
C ASP A 646 -82.35 -85.97 -63.64
N VAL A 647 -81.77 -84.76 -63.53
CA VAL A 647 -80.55 -84.37 -62.79
C VAL A 647 -80.73 -83.01 -62.06
N SER A 648 -79.90 -82.76 -61.05
CA SER A 648 -80.04 -81.64 -60.09
C SER A 648 -79.19 -80.40 -60.40
N SER A 649 -79.29 -79.42 -59.49
CA SER A 649 -78.21 -78.50 -59.05
C SER A 649 -78.18 -77.07 -59.63
N MET A 650 -78.83 -76.17 -58.88
CA MET A 650 -78.32 -74.85 -58.45
C MET A 650 -77.40 -74.07 -59.42
N GLY A 651 -77.98 -73.09 -60.11
CA GLY A 651 -77.24 -72.00 -60.76
C GLY A 651 -77.91 -70.64 -60.53
N SER A 652 -77.16 -69.63 -60.09
CA SER A 652 -77.57 -68.22 -60.03
C SER A 652 -76.32 -67.34 -60.07
N ARG A 653 -76.43 -66.14 -60.65
CA ARG A 653 -75.28 -65.41 -61.25
C ARG A 653 -75.27 -63.92 -60.89
N SER A 654 -74.05 -63.36 -60.85
CA SER A 654 -73.71 -61.93 -61.01
C SER A 654 -74.07 -60.91 -59.89
N SER A 655 -73.00 -60.38 -59.30
CA SER A 655 -72.65 -58.94 -59.26
C SER A 655 -73.40 -57.91 -58.39
N SER A 656 -72.64 -57.40 -57.40
CA SER A 656 -72.44 -55.98 -57.05
C SER A 656 -73.51 -55.15 -56.30
N SER A 657 -73.00 -54.20 -55.49
CA SER A 657 -73.63 -53.00 -54.91
C SER A 657 -74.48 -53.18 -53.62
N GLY A 658 -74.17 -52.42 -52.55
CA GLY A 658 -75.09 -52.25 -51.40
C GLY A 658 -74.52 -51.87 -50.01
N SER A 659 -74.30 -50.57 -49.77
CA SER A 659 -74.69 -49.84 -48.54
C SER A 659 -74.06 -50.11 -47.12
N LEU A 660 -73.29 -49.09 -46.67
CA LEU A 660 -73.26 -48.45 -45.32
C LEU A 660 -72.68 -49.12 -44.04
N ASN A 661 -71.74 -48.36 -43.44
CA ASN A 661 -71.55 -48.07 -42.00
C ASN A 661 -71.03 -49.17 -41.03
N ALA A 662 -70.16 -48.88 -40.03
CA ALA A 662 -69.51 -47.61 -39.64
C ALA A 662 -68.19 -47.81 -38.85
N ARG A 663 -67.31 -46.77 -38.85
CA ARG A 663 -66.43 -46.29 -37.73
C ARG A 663 -65.50 -47.31 -37.02
N HIS A 664 -64.16 -47.22 -36.92
CA HIS A 664 -63.09 -46.18 -37.03
C HIS A 664 -61.75 -46.92 -37.40
N GLY A 665 -60.62 -46.38 -37.89
CA GLY A 665 -60.19 -45.04 -38.36
C GLY A 665 -59.71 -44.06 -37.26
N GLY A 666 -58.45 -43.68 -37.06
CA GLY A 666 -57.12 -43.91 -37.69
C GLY A 666 -56.05 -43.27 -36.75
N SER A 667 -54.79 -42.96 -37.08
CA SER A 667 -53.85 -43.19 -38.21
C SER A 667 -52.42 -43.05 -37.61
N SER A 668 -51.41 -43.87 -37.88
CA SER A 668 -50.54 -43.91 -39.08
C SER A 668 -50.07 -42.54 -39.61
N MET A 669 -48.84 -42.16 -39.22
CA MET A 669 -47.69 -41.68 -40.04
C MET A 669 -47.73 -40.35 -40.86
N GLU A 670 -46.62 -39.60 -40.70
CA GLU A 670 -45.96 -38.59 -41.58
C GLU A 670 -46.53 -37.19 -41.94
N GLU A 671 -45.80 -36.17 -41.44
CA GLU A 671 -45.10 -35.07 -42.15
C GLU A 671 -45.69 -34.45 -43.47
N ARG A 672 -46.06 -33.14 -43.46
CA ARG A 672 -45.36 -32.02 -44.18
C ARG A 672 -46.12 -30.67 -44.33
N SER A 673 -45.38 -29.57 -44.09
CA SER A 673 -45.18 -28.38 -44.95
C SER A 673 -46.33 -27.40 -45.40
N LEU A 674 -46.27 -26.18 -44.84
CA LEU A 674 -46.28 -24.82 -45.46
C LEU A 674 -47.47 -24.21 -46.27
N GLU A 675 -47.74 -22.93 -45.92
CA GLU A 675 -48.10 -21.74 -46.74
C GLU A 675 -49.53 -21.39 -47.27
N SER A 676 -50.05 -20.24 -46.78
CA SER A 676 -50.89 -19.21 -47.46
C SER A 676 -52.33 -19.48 -47.95
N GLN A 677 -53.31 -18.63 -47.53
CA GLN A 677 -53.91 -17.54 -48.35
C GLN A 677 -55.04 -16.72 -47.65
N SER A 678 -55.23 -15.48 -48.12
CA SER A 678 -56.35 -14.50 -47.99
C SER A 678 -57.34 -14.48 -46.79
N GLY A 679 -57.54 -13.28 -46.21
CA GLY A 679 -58.80 -12.84 -45.55
C GLY A 679 -59.81 -12.25 -46.56
N PRO A 680 -60.69 -11.26 -46.20
CA PRO A 680 -60.86 -10.57 -44.92
C PRO A 680 -62.32 -10.47 -44.40
N THR A 681 -62.52 -10.11 -43.13
CA THR A 681 -63.70 -9.34 -42.66
C THR A 681 -63.45 -8.73 -41.27
N VAL A 682 -64.13 -7.62 -40.96
CA VAL A 682 -64.04 -6.95 -39.64
C VAL A 682 -65.20 -7.39 -38.76
N VAL A 683 -64.90 -7.94 -37.58
CA VAL A 683 -65.76 -7.87 -36.39
C VAL A 683 -64.84 -7.57 -35.21
N ASP A 684 -65.15 -6.53 -34.45
CA ASP A 684 -64.45 -6.24 -33.20
C ASP A 684 -64.88 -7.24 -32.13
N SER A 685 -64.03 -8.23 -31.89
CA SER A 685 -64.17 -9.21 -30.84
C SER A 685 -62.77 -9.59 -30.38
N TYR A 686 -62.22 -8.81 -29.44
CA TYR A 686 -61.10 -9.26 -28.62
C TYR A 686 -61.44 -10.67 -28.09
N PRO A 687 -60.67 -11.72 -28.42
CA PRO A 687 -60.76 -12.93 -27.62
C PRO A 687 -60.40 -12.53 -26.20
N GLU A 688 -61.18 -12.94 -25.20
CA GLU A 688 -60.82 -12.71 -23.81
C GLU A 688 -59.59 -13.57 -23.51
N VAL A 689 -58.40 -13.00 -23.77
CA VAL A 689 -57.13 -13.69 -23.63
C VAL A 689 -57.01 -14.09 -22.17
N ASP A 690 -57.02 -15.39 -21.93
CA ASP A 690 -57.05 -15.96 -20.58
C ASP A 690 -56.02 -15.24 -19.70
N LYS A 691 -56.54 -14.65 -18.61
CA LYS A 691 -55.77 -13.85 -17.68
C LYS A 691 -54.64 -14.69 -17.05
N ALA A 692 -54.81 -16.01 -16.94
CA ALA A 692 -53.72 -16.93 -16.58
C ALA A 692 -52.63 -16.98 -17.66
N VAL A 693 -52.98 -17.15 -18.93
CA VAL A 693 -52.01 -17.17 -20.06
C VAL A 693 -51.30 -15.83 -20.22
N LEU A 694 -52.00 -14.70 -20.03
CA LEU A 694 -51.39 -13.37 -20.02
C LEU A 694 -50.40 -13.20 -18.86
N VAL A 695 -50.79 -13.57 -17.63
CA VAL A 695 -49.90 -13.54 -16.46
C VAL A 695 -48.71 -14.48 -16.67
N GLU A 696 -48.89 -15.67 -17.21
CA GLU A 696 -47.82 -16.63 -17.46
C GLU A 696 -46.86 -16.14 -18.57
N ARG A 697 -47.38 -15.47 -19.60
CA ARG A 697 -46.58 -14.76 -20.61
C ARG A 697 -45.79 -13.60 -20.00
N ILE A 698 -46.40 -12.82 -19.11
CA ILE A 698 -45.74 -11.73 -18.37
C ILE A 698 -44.64 -12.29 -17.46
N VAL A 699 -44.90 -13.35 -16.69
CA VAL A 699 -43.90 -14.00 -15.82
C VAL A 699 -42.76 -14.61 -16.64
N ARG A 700 -43.03 -15.21 -17.81
CA ARG A 700 -41.98 -15.66 -18.75
C ARG A 700 -41.16 -14.49 -19.31
N LEU A 701 -41.79 -13.37 -19.63
CA LEU A 701 -41.09 -12.16 -20.08
C LEU A 701 -40.27 -11.51 -18.95
N GLN A 702 -40.79 -11.44 -17.72
CA GLN A 702 -40.07 -10.95 -16.54
C GLN A 702 -38.86 -11.84 -16.23
N LYS A 703 -38.99 -13.17 -16.26
CA LYS A 703 -37.86 -14.10 -16.09
C LYS A 703 -36.83 -13.99 -17.23
N SER A 704 -37.27 -13.71 -18.46
CA SER A 704 -36.36 -13.42 -19.58
C SER A 704 -35.66 -12.08 -19.43
N HIS A 705 -36.35 -11.06 -18.93
CA HIS A 705 -35.81 -9.73 -18.68
C HIS A 705 -34.81 -9.74 -17.52
N ALA A 706 -35.11 -10.44 -16.42
CA ALA A 706 -34.18 -10.63 -15.30
C ALA A 706 -32.87 -11.27 -15.77
N ARG A 707 -32.94 -12.38 -16.52
CA ARG A 707 -31.73 -13.03 -17.09
C ARG A 707 -30.95 -12.15 -18.07
N LYS A 708 -31.62 -11.25 -18.79
CA LYS A 708 -30.95 -10.26 -19.64
C LYS A 708 -30.30 -9.16 -18.81
N GLN A 709 -30.96 -8.71 -17.74
CA GLN A 709 -30.47 -7.70 -16.81
C GLN A 709 -29.24 -8.22 -16.04
N GLU A 710 -29.31 -9.42 -15.46
CA GLU A 710 -28.17 -10.15 -14.86
C GLU A 710 -26.98 -10.24 -15.85
N LYS A 711 -27.26 -10.48 -17.15
CA LYS A 711 -26.21 -10.57 -18.17
C LYS A 711 -25.64 -9.21 -18.57
N ILE A 712 -26.44 -8.15 -18.55
CA ILE A 712 -25.98 -6.77 -18.76
C ILE A 712 -25.09 -6.36 -17.59
N GLU A 713 -25.54 -6.55 -16.35
CA GLU A 713 -24.78 -6.24 -15.12
C GLU A 713 -23.43 -6.98 -15.10
N PHE A 714 -23.42 -8.28 -15.41
CA PHE A 714 -22.18 -9.05 -15.58
C PHE A 714 -21.25 -8.45 -16.65
N MET A 715 -21.79 -8.00 -17.79
CA MET A 715 -20.99 -7.41 -18.85
C MET A 715 -20.49 -6.01 -18.49
N GLU A 716 -21.30 -5.20 -17.80
CA GLU A 716 -20.89 -3.91 -17.28
C GLU A 716 -19.77 -4.04 -16.24
N ASP A 717 -19.85 -5.00 -15.33
CA ASP A 717 -18.80 -5.24 -14.33
C ASP A 717 -17.52 -5.78 -14.96
N HIS A 718 -17.62 -6.64 -15.97
CA HIS A 718 -16.46 -7.05 -16.75
C HIS A 718 -15.83 -5.87 -17.52
N ILE A 719 -16.65 -4.95 -18.07
CA ILE A 719 -16.16 -3.72 -18.71
C ILE A 719 -15.51 -2.78 -17.69
N LYS A 720 -16.09 -2.61 -16.49
CA LYS A 720 -15.49 -1.83 -15.38
C LYS A 720 -14.12 -2.40 -15.00
N GLN A 721 -14.01 -3.72 -14.86
CA GLN A 721 -12.75 -4.42 -14.59
C GLN A 721 -11.72 -4.21 -15.71
N LEU A 722 -12.11 -4.37 -16.98
CA LEU A 722 -11.22 -4.14 -18.13
C LEU A 722 -10.74 -2.69 -18.23
N VAL A 723 -11.61 -1.70 -17.99
CA VAL A 723 -11.23 -0.29 -17.97
C VAL A 723 -10.26 0.01 -16.82
N GLU A 724 -10.46 -0.60 -15.65
CA GLU A 724 -9.56 -0.40 -14.51
C GLU A 724 -8.20 -1.11 -14.71
N GLU A 725 -8.18 -2.30 -15.33
CA GLU A 725 -6.95 -2.96 -15.76
C GLU A 725 -6.19 -2.16 -16.84
N ILE A 726 -6.91 -1.54 -17.78
CA ILE A 726 -6.31 -0.60 -18.74
C ILE A 726 -5.69 0.59 -17.99
N ARG A 727 -6.42 1.23 -17.06
CA ARG A 727 -5.90 2.36 -16.26
C ARG A 727 -4.66 1.97 -15.45
N LYS A 728 -4.66 0.81 -14.78
CA LYS A 728 -3.48 0.28 -14.07
C LYS A 728 -2.30 0.10 -15.03
N LYS A 729 -2.50 -0.53 -16.18
CA LYS A 729 -1.45 -0.77 -17.18
C LYS A 729 -0.93 0.54 -17.78
N THR A 730 -1.80 1.49 -18.10
CA THR A 730 -1.40 2.85 -18.53
C THR A 730 -0.60 3.57 -17.44
N LYS A 731 -1.00 3.49 -16.17
CA LYS A 731 -0.27 4.10 -15.04
C LYS A 731 1.09 3.43 -14.81
N ILE A 732 1.20 2.12 -14.99
CA ILE A 732 2.47 1.39 -14.97
C ILE A 732 3.35 1.87 -16.13
N ILE A 733 2.85 1.87 -17.37
CA ILE A 733 3.59 2.33 -18.56
C ILE A 733 4.08 3.78 -18.38
N GLN A 734 3.22 4.70 -17.91
CA GLN A 734 3.61 6.06 -17.58
C GLN A 734 4.69 6.11 -16.48
N SER A 735 4.58 5.28 -15.44
CA SER A 735 5.59 5.21 -14.38
C SER A 735 6.92 4.56 -14.82
N TYR A 736 6.94 3.78 -15.91
CA TYR A 736 8.18 3.29 -16.52
C TYR A 736 8.79 4.36 -17.44
N VAL A 737 7.99 4.93 -18.34
CA VAL A 737 8.41 6.01 -19.27
C VAL A 737 8.90 7.28 -18.56
N LEU A 738 8.41 7.55 -17.34
CA LEU A 738 8.89 8.66 -16.49
C LEU A 738 10.03 8.28 -15.54
N ARG A 739 10.46 7.01 -15.51
CA ARG A 739 11.54 6.50 -14.63
C ARG A 739 12.79 6.13 -15.42
N GLU A 740 12.64 5.63 -16.63
CA GLU A 740 13.76 5.30 -17.51
C GLU A 740 14.20 6.51 -18.34
N GLU A 741 15.50 6.61 -18.58
CA GLU A 741 16.08 7.64 -19.44
C GLU A 741 15.73 7.40 -20.91
N SER A 742 15.74 8.47 -21.72
CA SER A 742 15.30 8.47 -23.13
C SER A 742 16.24 7.68 -24.07
N GLY A 743 16.19 6.35 -23.94
CA GLY A 743 16.98 5.38 -24.69
C GLY A 743 16.79 3.94 -24.23
N ALA A 744 16.46 3.68 -22.95
CA ALA A 744 16.43 2.33 -22.38
C ALA A 744 15.40 1.36 -23.01
N LEU A 745 14.32 1.89 -23.60
CA LEU A 745 13.32 1.12 -24.34
C LEU A 745 13.69 0.90 -25.83
N SER A 746 14.88 1.30 -26.27
CA SER A 746 15.44 0.88 -27.55
C SER A 746 15.84 -0.59 -27.47
N SER A 747 15.49 -1.38 -28.48
CA SER A 747 16.03 -2.73 -28.61
C SER A 747 17.52 -2.66 -28.93
N GLU A 748 18.31 -3.63 -28.46
CA GLU A 748 19.71 -3.80 -28.90
C GLU A 748 19.81 -3.83 -30.44
N ALA A 749 18.79 -4.36 -31.14
CA ALA A 749 18.72 -4.33 -32.59
C ALA A 749 18.54 -2.91 -33.16
N SER A 750 17.74 -2.03 -32.53
CA SER A 750 17.61 -0.65 -32.97
C SER A 750 18.83 0.20 -32.62
N ASP A 751 19.47 -0.04 -31.47
CA ASP A 751 20.70 0.68 -31.10
C ASP A 751 21.93 0.19 -31.87
N PHE A 752 22.04 -1.10 -32.22
CA PHE A 752 23.07 -1.58 -33.13
C PHE A 752 22.92 -0.96 -34.53
N ASN A 753 21.70 -0.89 -35.06
CA ASN A 753 21.42 -0.21 -36.34
C ASN A 753 21.74 1.30 -36.25
N LYS A 754 21.33 1.97 -35.17
CA LYS A 754 21.60 3.40 -34.92
C LYS A 754 23.11 3.68 -34.78
N ALA A 755 23.87 2.76 -34.17
CA ALA A 755 25.31 2.81 -34.08
C ALA A 755 26.00 2.55 -35.44
N GLN A 756 25.47 1.67 -36.30
CA GLN A 756 25.95 1.54 -37.68
C GLN A 756 25.67 2.81 -38.51
N PHE A 757 24.43 3.32 -38.49
CA PHE A 757 24.07 4.56 -39.19
C PHE A 757 24.88 5.77 -38.70
N GLY A 758 25.20 5.84 -37.40
CA GLY A 758 26.06 6.87 -36.82
C GLY A 758 27.55 6.73 -37.17
N ARG A 759 28.04 5.52 -37.48
CA ARG A 759 29.45 5.27 -37.87
C ARG A 759 29.70 5.34 -39.37
N ARG A 760 28.73 4.97 -40.21
CA ARG A 760 28.82 5.10 -41.68
C ARG A 760 28.35 6.45 -42.20
N GLY A 761 27.44 7.11 -41.49
CA GLY A 761 26.63 8.19 -42.06
C GLY A 761 25.58 7.59 -43.01
N GLY A 762 24.37 7.34 -42.50
CA GLY A 762 23.32 6.69 -43.29
C GLY A 762 22.91 7.45 -44.55
N ILE A 763 22.37 6.72 -45.54
CA ILE A 763 21.82 7.08 -46.88
C ILE A 763 21.79 8.57 -47.28
N MET A 764 21.27 9.49 -46.46
CA MET A 764 21.34 10.94 -46.70
C MET A 764 22.78 11.48 -46.78
N ALA A 765 23.71 10.99 -45.96
CA ALA A 765 25.12 11.34 -46.07
C ALA A 765 25.74 10.79 -47.37
N SER A 766 25.35 9.59 -47.80
CA SER A 766 25.74 8.99 -49.09
C SER A 766 25.12 9.67 -50.31
N LEU A 767 24.08 10.50 -50.13
CA LEU A 767 23.50 11.35 -51.18
C LEU A 767 24.23 12.69 -51.33
N TYR A 768 24.80 13.24 -50.24
CA TYR A 768 25.57 14.50 -50.28
C TYR A 768 27.09 14.31 -50.37
N THR A 769 27.61 13.13 -50.02
CA THR A 769 29.02 12.75 -50.22
C THR A 769 29.11 11.72 -51.33
N SER A 770 29.96 11.96 -52.33
CA SER A 770 30.03 11.17 -53.56
C SER A 770 30.79 9.84 -53.39
N HIS A 771 30.41 9.03 -52.40
CA HIS A 771 31.11 7.80 -52.03
C HIS A 771 30.18 6.58 -52.15
N PRO A 772 30.29 5.78 -53.23
CA PRO A 772 29.35 4.69 -53.53
C PRO A 772 29.65 3.43 -52.70
N ALA A 773 29.38 3.48 -51.39
CA ALA A 773 29.78 2.46 -50.42
C ALA A 773 28.62 1.84 -49.59
N ASP A 774 27.38 2.30 -49.79
CA ASP A 774 26.19 1.81 -49.08
C ASP A 774 25.21 1.14 -50.05
N SER A 775 25.09 -0.18 -49.93
CA SER A 775 24.19 -1.03 -50.76
C SER A 775 22.70 -0.79 -50.50
N GLY A 776 22.34 0.05 -49.53
CA GLY A 776 20.97 0.47 -49.25
C GLY A 776 20.47 1.64 -50.10
N LEU A 777 21.34 2.37 -50.82
CA LEU A 777 20.94 3.46 -51.71
C LEU A 777 20.51 2.90 -53.08
N THR A 778 19.28 2.38 -53.16
CA THR A 778 18.70 1.92 -54.43
C THR A 778 18.19 3.09 -55.29
N LEU A 779 18.06 2.86 -56.60
CA LEU A 779 17.53 3.85 -57.54
C LEU A 779 16.09 4.25 -57.20
N ASP A 780 15.25 3.29 -56.79
CA ASP A 780 13.86 3.57 -56.38
C ASP A 780 13.82 4.47 -55.14
N LEU A 781 14.71 4.24 -54.17
CA LEU A 781 14.79 5.06 -52.96
C LEU A 781 15.30 6.48 -53.26
N SER A 782 16.25 6.65 -54.18
CA SER A 782 16.71 7.99 -54.57
C SER A 782 15.66 8.76 -55.39
N LEU A 783 14.85 8.07 -56.22
CA LEU A 783 13.69 8.66 -56.90
C LEU A 783 12.56 9.03 -55.92
N GLU A 784 12.30 8.19 -54.91
CA GLU A 784 11.33 8.46 -53.84
C GLU A 784 11.74 9.65 -52.96
N ILE A 785 13.04 9.77 -52.63
CA ILE A 785 13.59 10.92 -51.91
C ILE A 785 13.48 12.19 -52.76
N ASN A 786 13.80 12.14 -54.06
CA ASN A 786 13.63 13.30 -54.96
C ASN A 786 12.16 13.74 -55.08
N ARG A 787 11.22 12.80 -55.20
CA ARG A 787 9.78 13.11 -55.18
C ARG A 787 9.34 13.82 -53.89
N LYS A 788 9.82 13.37 -52.73
CA LYS A 788 9.49 13.97 -51.44
C LYS A 788 10.11 15.36 -51.26
N LEU A 789 11.37 15.54 -51.68
CA LEU A 789 12.02 16.85 -51.70
C LEU A 789 11.29 17.82 -52.65
N GLN A 790 10.90 17.38 -53.84
CA GLN A 790 10.13 18.18 -54.79
C GLN A 790 8.77 18.58 -54.20
N ALA A 791 8.02 17.66 -53.60
CA ALA A 791 6.72 17.97 -52.97
C ALA A 791 6.84 18.98 -51.81
N VAL A 792 7.89 18.88 -50.99
CA VAL A 792 8.19 19.87 -49.92
C VAL A 792 8.56 21.22 -50.51
N LEU A 793 9.28 21.25 -51.63
CA LEU A 793 9.68 22.49 -52.32
C LEU A 793 8.47 23.16 -53.01
N GLU A 794 7.56 22.37 -53.59
CA GLU A 794 6.28 22.83 -54.14
C GLU A 794 5.34 23.40 -53.07
N ASP A 795 5.17 22.73 -51.93
CA ASP A 795 4.41 23.25 -50.77
C ASP A 795 5.06 24.51 -50.17
N THR A 796 6.40 24.56 -50.10
CA THR A 796 7.14 25.74 -49.64
C THR A 796 6.98 26.93 -50.60
N LEU A 797 6.97 26.69 -51.91
CA LEU A 797 6.65 27.71 -52.92
C LEU A 797 5.20 28.17 -52.81
N LEU A 798 4.24 27.24 -52.66
CA LEU A 798 2.82 27.56 -52.50
C LEU A 798 2.55 28.40 -51.25
N LYS A 799 3.20 28.08 -50.13
CA LYS A 799 3.17 28.88 -48.89
C LYS A 799 3.77 30.26 -49.09
N ASN A 800 4.92 30.39 -49.76
CA ASN A 800 5.53 31.69 -50.07
C ASN A 800 4.67 32.54 -51.00
N ILE A 801 4.04 31.94 -52.02
CA ILE A 801 3.06 32.62 -52.89
C ILE A 801 1.86 33.10 -52.07
N THR A 802 1.31 32.24 -51.22
CA THR A 802 0.15 32.56 -50.36
C THR A 802 0.47 33.71 -49.39
N LEU A 803 1.62 33.66 -48.71
CA LEU A 803 2.11 34.73 -47.83
C LEU A 803 2.33 36.04 -48.60
N LYS A 804 2.88 35.97 -49.82
CA LYS A 804 3.08 37.14 -50.69
C LYS A 804 1.75 37.78 -51.11
N THR A 805 0.74 36.98 -51.41
CA THR A 805 -0.63 37.45 -51.70
C THR A 805 -1.29 38.06 -50.46
N GLN A 806 -1.19 37.43 -49.29
CA GLN A 806 -1.68 38.01 -48.03
C GLN A 806 -1.00 39.36 -47.73
N LEU A 807 0.32 39.46 -47.93
CA LEU A 807 1.09 40.69 -47.72
C LEU A 807 0.75 41.77 -48.77
N GLN A 808 0.35 41.38 -49.98
CA GLN A 808 -0.24 42.30 -50.97
C GLN A 808 -1.64 42.79 -50.58
N HIS A 809 -2.50 41.95 -49.99
CA HIS A 809 -3.80 42.36 -49.44
C HIS A 809 -3.67 43.28 -48.20
N ILE A 810 -2.63 43.07 -47.37
CA ILE A 810 -2.36 43.89 -46.19
C ILE A 810 -1.74 45.25 -46.57
N LYS A 811 -0.95 45.33 -47.65
CA LYS A 811 -0.31 46.57 -48.12
C LYS A 811 -1.24 47.81 -48.22
N PRO A 812 -2.43 47.77 -48.87
CA PRO A 812 -3.32 48.93 -48.91
C PRO A 812 -3.80 49.36 -47.52
N HIS A 813 -4.06 48.42 -46.60
CA HIS A 813 -4.41 48.71 -45.20
C HIS A 813 -3.26 49.32 -44.40
N ILE A 814 -1.99 49.13 -44.80
CA ILE A 814 -0.81 49.79 -44.20
C ILE A 814 -0.49 51.14 -44.87
N ILE A 815 -1.03 51.42 -46.06
CA ILE A 815 -0.86 52.71 -46.75
C ILE A 815 -1.91 53.73 -46.30
N LEU A 816 -3.17 53.31 -46.09
CA LEU A 816 -4.27 54.16 -45.61
C LEU A 816 -3.98 55.00 -44.33
N PRO A 817 -3.28 54.49 -43.29
CA PRO A 817 -3.02 55.25 -42.07
C PRO A 817 -2.12 56.48 -42.27
N LYS A 818 -1.26 56.48 -43.30
CA LYS A 818 -0.28 57.57 -43.50
C LYS A 818 -0.93 58.92 -43.82
N ASN A 819 -2.12 58.91 -44.42
CA ASN A 819 -2.85 60.16 -44.72
C ASN A 819 -3.51 60.76 -43.46
N ASN A 820 -3.80 59.95 -42.43
CA ASN A 820 -4.40 60.45 -41.19
C ASN A 820 -3.37 61.06 -40.22
N LEU A 821 -2.09 60.67 -40.28
CA LEU A 821 -1.06 61.24 -39.39
C LEU A 821 -0.72 62.71 -39.69
N GLN A 822 -0.96 63.22 -40.90
CA GLN A 822 -0.72 64.65 -41.20
C GLN A 822 -1.69 65.60 -40.51
N PHE A 823 -2.89 65.15 -40.13
CA PHE A 823 -3.91 65.99 -39.48
C PHE A 823 -3.71 66.17 -37.96
N LEU A 824 -2.89 65.33 -37.31
CA LEU A 824 -2.66 65.37 -35.87
C LEU A 824 -1.41 66.16 -35.45
N SER A 825 -0.59 66.62 -36.41
CA SER A 825 0.67 67.32 -36.12
C SER A 825 0.54 68.84 -35.94
N THR A 826 -0.65 69.42 -36.13
CA THR A 826 -0.81 70.85 -36.46
C THR A 826 -1.55 71.67 -35.39
N THR A 827 -1.87 71.11 -34.22
CA THR A 827 -2.75 71.77 -33.23
C THR A 827 -2.32 71.53 -31.77
N GLY A 828 -1.84 72.58 -31.09
CA GLY A 828 -1.44 72.58 -29.66
C GLY A 828 -0.05 71.98 -29.40
N ILE A 829 0.98 72.67 -28.88
CA ILE A 829 1.13 74.05 -28.34
C ILE A 829 0.41 74.32 -27.00
N LEU A 830 1.23 74.84 -26.04
CA LEU A 830 0.95 75.45 -24.73
C LEU A 830 0.71 74.56 -23.47
N ALA A 831 1.74 74.59 -22.61
CA ALA A 831 1.71 74.69 -21.14
C ALA A 831 0.97 73.64 -20.28
N PHE A 832 1.74 72.74 -19.65
CA PHE A 832 2.35 73.06 -18.34
C PHE A 832 3.67 72.29 -18.15
#